data_AF-A0A3M7NK38-F1
#
_entry.id   AF-A0A3M7NK38-F1
#
_cell.length_a   1.000
_cell.length_b   1.000
_cell.length_c   1.000
_cell.angle_alpha   90.00
_cell.angle_beta   90.00
_cell.angle_gamma   90.00
#
_symmetry.space_group_name_H-M   'P 1'
#
loop_
_entity.id
_entity.type
_entity.pdbx_description
1 polymer ?
#
loop_
_entity_poly.entity_id
_entity_poly.type
_entity_poly.pdbx_seq_one_letter_code
_entity_poly.pdbx_strand_id
1 'polypeptide(L)'
;MPSKFPEIQGGGSLIVAWQIKNKNVLVIGGGEVAAGRIVNLLSADARVTVVCPLKGLNEEVAYRVREGQIQYIDRVFLPIDLEPEKNIAMVLTAVDDPDASTRIWNYCKHLKVPANIADVPQECDFYFGSVHRDGPLQIMVSTNGNGPRLAASIRRQIGQMLPEGTGESIRKVGLLRRHLRRAAPGQTTTDISKRMRWMSEVCDKWSTADFNNMDDEDIERLIDFYEQETTLQDAKVEAIHFKNKIGKIGNLWNRNHRHDEAHEKATDRKRAGICDSHRFKSFFPERENNKIKWYVDGRDYFWAVSVGLESAKEIIYIEDWWLSPELFLRRPPYFNQEWRLDQVIRRAAERGVQVYVIVYKEVSQALACNSAHTKHALRRLCPEGSKGHGNIHILRHPDHNMFENLGDMTFYWAHHEKFIVIDYHLAFIGGLDLCYGRWDTIQHPLADVHPSGVQNEVWPGQDYNNNRIMDFHTVQDWANNELDKTEYGRMPWHDVAMAVVGECVLDIAEHFVLRWNHIKRDKYKHDSSVDWLCISTRAEKHGSNPDEDLVAVQRPRHPVGQYINHPITPLDLSKLKDQGTVQAQIVRSSDDWSSGILNEKSIQNAYCEVIENAQHYVYIENQFFITATGDQQLPVRNTIGRAIVNACVRADKENRKFRVIVVIPAIPGFAGDLRQDAAIGTRAIMDYQYKSINRGEHSIFGQLQKAGVDPTKYLFFFNLRAYDRINKTPALIQQEKDSGVSYQQLQRAEAEEIMGTGIHGFAEEENEKDSKQKGTQISRTEQQRIIDQKRTFEAARKNIDLEDPIYSADSIAEDAMAQGGTVSEEVWEGDPEEEKKHLVQEELYVHCKLLIADDKTVICGSSNLNDRSQLGSRDSELSIVMTDTRPLESTMDGQAYTASYHAASLRRHLWREHLGLINAQQLDASNDLNAQPPTVAMNTEYSGEEWDFVADPLSDAVWGLWTKQATVNTSVYRYLFRADPDNDIKTWADYDNFSPRSSTRQGHLHDPYMPAKQVREELDKIRGHLVWMPLDFLCQEEMATKGLQVNSVTENVYA
;
A
#
# COMPACT_ATOMS: atom_id res chain seq x y z
N MET A 1 3.86 11.63 -39.68
CA MET A 1 3.37 10.24 -39.53
C MET A 1 4.46 9.45 -38.83
N PRO A 2 4.17 8.64 -37.81
CA PRO A 2 5.16 7.70 -37.29
C PRO A 2 5.56 6.74 -38.41
N SER A 3 6.86 6.47 -38.54
CA SER A 3 7.39 5.52 -39.51
C SER A 3 6.68 4.18 -39.35
N LYS A 4 6.17 3.62 -40.45
CA LYS A 4 5.51 2.30 -40.48
C LYS A 4 6.45 1.16 -40.06
N PHE A 5 7.75 1.43 -39.99
CA PHE A 5 8.79 0.46 -39.66
C PHE A 5 9.65 0.96 -38.50
N PRO A 6 10.06 0.05 -37.58
CA PRO A 6 10.95 0.40 -36.49
C PRO A 6 12.31 0.86 -37.02
N GLU A 7 12.94 1.79 -36.30
CA GLU A 7 14.27 2.30 -36.62
C GLU A 7 15.33 1.20 -36.42
N ILE A 8 16.28 1.09 -37.35
CA ILE A 8 17.31 0.05 -37.30
C ILE A 8 18.34 0.42 -36.22
N GLN A 9 18.43 -0.40 -35.18
CA GLN A 9 19.44 -0.27 -34.13
C GLN A 9 20.67 -1.14 -34.45
N GLY A 10 21.80 -0.49 -34.75
CA GLY A 10 23.08 -1.16 -34.96
C GLY A 10 23.77 -1.57 -33.64
N GLY A 11 24.83 -2.39 -33.75
CA GLY A 11 25.69 -2.73 -32.60
C GLY A 11 25.29 -4.00 -31.82
N GLY A 12 24.20 -4.67 -32.20
CA GLY A 12 23.80 -5.97 -31.64
C GLY A 12 24.38 -7.17 -32.38
N SER A 13 24.67 -8.26 -31.66
CA SER A 13 24.93 -9.58 -32.29
C SER A 13 23.62 -10.23 -32.74
N LEU A 14 23.63 -10.91 -33.88
CA LEU A 14 22.51 -11.76 -34.28
C LEU A 14 22.43 -12.98 -33.35
N ILE A 15 21.32 -13.11 -32.64
CA ILE A 15 21.09 -14.24 -31.72
C ILE A 15 20.60 -15.45 -32.53
N VAL A 16 21.41 -16.52 -32.55
CA VAL A 16 21.11 -17.76 -33.28
C VAL A 16 21.27 -19.00 -32.40
N ALA A 17 20.34 -19.96 -32.53
CA ALA A 17 20.44 -21.29 -31.92
C ALA A 17 21.18 -22.24 -32.88
N TRP A 18 22.51 -22.31 -32.76
CA TRP A 18 23.34 -23.09 -33.69
C TRP A 18 23.31 -24.60 -33.40
N GLN A 19 22.77 -25.39 -34.34
CA GLN A 19 22.72 -26.85 -34.25
C GLN A 19 24.09 -27.50 -34.49
N ILE A 20 24.67 -28.07 -33.43
CA ILE A 20 25.97 -28.76 -33.41
C ILE A 20 25.90 -30.23 -33.01
N LYS A 21 24.70 -30.80 -32.97
CA LYS A 21 24.48 -32.22 -32.72
C LYS A 21 25.35 -33.09 -33.62
N ASN A 22 26.12 -33.99 -33.01
CA ASN A 22 27.08 -34.92 -33.63
C ASN A 22 28.24 -34.26 -34.40
N LYS A 23 28.44 -32.94 -34.31
CA LYS A 23 29.58 -32.27 -34.94
C LYS A 23 30.80 -32.29 -34.03
N ASN A 24 31.99 -32.34 -34.62
CA ASN A 24 33.24 -32.30 -33.88
C ASN A 24 33.54 -30.87 -33.43
N VAL A 25 33.78 -30.67 -32.13
CA VAL A 25 34.13 -29.38 -31.55
C VAL A 25 35.43 -29.51 -30.77
N LEU A 26 36.38 -28.63 -31.07
CA LEU A 26 37.68 -28.61 -30.42
C LEU A 26 37.70 -27.59 -29.28
N VAL A 27 38.05 -28.03 -28.08
CA VAL A 27 38.27 -27.18 -26.91
C VAL A 27 39.76 -27.23 -26.56
N ILE A 28 40.40 -26.07 -26.50
CA ILE A 28 41.84 -25.94 -26.24
C ILE A 28 42.00 -25.29 -24.86
N GLY A 29 42.56 -26.04 -23.91
CA GLY A 29 42.58 -25.68 -22.49
C GLY A 29 41.67 -26.58 -21.63
N GLY A 30 42.03 -26.76 -20.36
CA GLY A 30 41.34 -27.68 -19.44
C GLY A 30 40.89 -27.05 -18.12
N GLY A 31 41.02 -25.73 -17.95
CA GLY A 31 40.66 -25.01 -16.72
C GLY A 31 39.17 -24.74 -16.54
N GLU A 32 38.81 -23.92 -15.55
CA GLU A 32 37.42 -23.57 -15.20
C GLU A 32 36.60 -23.03 -16.39
N VAL A 33 37.23 -22.17 -17.22
CA VAL A 33 36.59 -21.62 -18.42
C VAL A 33 36.28 -22.72 -19.45
N ALA A 34 37.14 -23.74 -19.56
CA ALA A 34 36.91 -24.88 -20.44
C ALA A 34 35.77 -25.78 -19.92
N ALA A 35 35.70 -26.00 -18.60
CA ALA A 35 34.64 -26.79 -17.98
C ALA A 35 33.23 -26.26 -18.32
N GLY A 36 32.99 -24.95 -18.12
CA GLY A 36 31.71 -24.32 -18.45
C GLY A 36 31.35 -24.40 -19.94
N ARG A 37 32.35 -24.32 -20.82
CA ARG A 37 32.16 -24.45 -22.28
C ARG A 37 31.81 -25.88 -22.68
N ILE A 38 32.49 -26.87 -22.10
CA ILE A 38 32.25 -28.30 -22.35
C ILE A 38 30.81 -28.68 -21.97
N VAL A 39 30.31 -28.18 -20.83
CA VAL A 39 28.91 -28.40 -20.40
C VAL A 39 27.93 -27.93 -21.46
N ASN A 40 28.11 -26.72 -21.99
CA ASN A 40 27.24 -26.16 -23.02
C ASN A 40 27.27 -26.98 -24.32
N LEU A 41 28.45 -27.45 -24.73
CA LEU A 41 28.63 -28.26 -25.93
C LEU A 41 28.00 -29.65 -25.81
N LEU A 42 28.22 -30.33 -24.68
CA LEU A 42 27.62 -31.64 -24.42
C LEU A 42 26.10 -31.55 -24.31
N SER A 43 25.60 -30.46 -23.72
CA SER A 43 24.16 -30.17 -23.63
C SER A 43 23.51 -29.95 -25.01
N ALA A 44 24.31 -29.70 -26.05
CA ALA A 44 23.90 -29.56 -27.45
C ALA A 44 24.26 -30.80 -28.30
N ASP A 45 24.58 -31.93 -27.67
CA ASP A 45 24.94 -33.21 -28.29
C ASP A 45 26.18 -33.14 -29.21
N ALA A 46 27.13 -32.25 -28.94
CA ALA A 46 28.37 -32.15 -29.72
C ALA A 46 29.38 -33.25 -29.38
N ARG A 47 30.25 -33.61 -30.34
CA ARG A 47 31.41 -34.48 -30.11
C ARG A 47 32.60 -33.61 -29.72
N VAL A 48 32.92 -33.61 -28.42
CA VAL A 48 33.92 -32.68 -27.87
C VAL A 48 35.28 -33.35 -27.75
N THR A 49 36.29 -32.73 -28.34
CA THR A 49 37.71 -33.09 -28.15
C THR A 49 38.40 -31.99 -27.36
N VAL A 50 39.03 -32.33 -26.24
CA VAL A 50 39.78 -31.42 -25.38
C VAL A 50 41.28 -31.66 -25.57
N VAL A 51 42.03 -30.60 -25.84
CA VAL A 51 43.48 -30.61 -25.98
C VAL A 51 44.10 -29.70 -24.92
N CYS A 52 44.74 -30.29 -23.91
CA CYS A 52 45.56 -29.58 -22.94
C CYS A 52 46.52 -30.54 -22.24
N PRO A 53 47.63 -30.05 -21.66
CA PRO A 53 48.46 -30.87 -20.78
C PRO A 53 47.70 -31.32 -19.53
N LEU A 54 48.05 -32.48 -18.96
CA LEU A 54 47.43 -33.06 -17.75
C LEU A 54 47.43 -32.11 -16.57
N LYS A 55 48.49 -31.31 -16.42
CA LYS A 55 48.62 -30.30 -15.37
C LYS A 55 47.55 -29.20 -15.46
N GLY A 56 46.97 -28.98 -16.64
CA GLY A 56 45.95 -27.96 -16.89
C GLY A 56 44.51 -28.48 -16.82
N LEU A 57 44.30 -29.73 -16.39
CA LEU A 57 42.97 -30.35 -16.34
C LEU A 57 42.28 -30.07 -14.99
N ASN A 58 41.18 -29.33 -15.05
CA ASN A 58 40.30 -29.11 -13.90
C ASN A 58 39.54 -30.39 -13.52
N GLU A 59 39.10 -30.49 -12.27
CA GLU A 59 38.39 -31.67 -11.74
C GLU A 59 37.14 -32.04 -12.56
N GLU A 60 36.38 -31.05 -13.02
CA GLU A 60 35.15 -31.27 -13.79
C GLU A 60 35.45 -31.78 -15.21
N VAL A 61 36.55 -31.33 -15.81
CA VAL A 61 37.01 -31.83 -17.12
C VAL A 61 37.55 -33.26 -16.95
N ALA A 62 38.36 -33.50 -15.91
CA ALA A 62 38.90 -34.81 -15.58
C ALA A 62 37.80 -35.84 -15.32
N TYR A 63 36.72 -35.46 -14.63
CA TYR A 63 35.53 -36.27 -14.46
C TYR A 63 34.94 -36.71 -15.81
N ARG A 64 34.73 -35.78 -16.75
CA ARG A 64 34.15 -36.08 -18.06
C ARG A 64 35.03 -36.97 -18.94
N VAL A 65 36.36 -36.85 -18.81
CA VAL A 65 37.30 -37.77 -19.46
C VAL A 65 37.12 -39.18 -18.91
N ARG A 66 37.03 -39.35 -17.59
CA ARG A 66 36.82 -40.66 -16.94
C ARG A 66 35.49 -41.29 -17.32
N GLU A 67 34.43 -40.50 -17.40
CA GLU A 67 33.10 -40.95 -17.83
C GLU A 67 32.99 -41.19 -19.36
N GLY A 68 34.07 -40.96 -20.12
CA GLY A 68 34.10 -41.16 -21.57
C GLY A 68 33.20 -40.18 -22.35
N GLN A 69 32.82 -39.05 -21.75
CA GLN A 69 31.92 -38.07 -22.35
C GLN A 69 32.64 -37.15 -23.37
N ILE A 70 33.96 -37.05 -23.28
CA ILE A 70 34.81 -36.24 -24.15
C ILE A 70 36.05 -37.02 -24.57
N GLN A 71 36.60 -36.68 -25.74
CA GLN A 71 37.90 -37.19 -26.16
C GLN A 71 39.00 -36.28 -25.60
N TYR A 72 39.99 -36.83 -24.91
CA TYR A 72 41.08 -36.07 -24.31
C TYR A 72 42.42 -36.36 -24.98
N ILE A 73 43.18 -35.30 -25.26
CA ILE A 73 44.52 -35.39 -25.83
C ILE A 73 45.48 -34.61 -24.91
N ASP A 74 46.33 -35.36 -24.19
CA ASP A 74 47.29 -34.83 -23.22
C ASP A 74 48.52 -34.21 -23.89
N ARG A 75 48.35 -32.99 -24.42
CA ARG A 75 49.42 -32.14 -24.94
C ARG A 75 48.91 -30.72 -25.19
N VAL A 76 49.83 -29.83 -25.52
CA VAL A 76 49.48 -28.52 -26.08
C VAL A 76 48.89 -28.65 -27.49
N PHE A 77 48.11 -27.65 -27.89
CA PHE A 77 47.55 -27.54 -29.24
C PHE A 77 48.64 -27.55 -30.32
N LEU A 78 48.38 -28.26 -31.41
CA LEU A 78 49.22 -28.27 -32.61
C LEU A 78 48.34 -27.97 -33.83
N PRO A 79 48.85 -27.32 -34.90
CA PRO A 79 48.06 -27.04 -36.10
C PRO A 79 47.40 -28.28 -36.74
N ILE A 80 47.98 -29.47 -36.53
CA ILE A 80 47.41 -30.77 -36.92
C ILE A 80 46.00 -31.00 -36.34
N ASP A 81 45.64 -30.34 -35.24
CA ASP A 81 44.33 -30.45 -34.57
C ASP A 81 43.19 -29.79 -35.33
N LEU A 82 43.52 -28.93 -36.30
CA LEU A 82 42.56 -28.28 -37.18
C LEU A 82 42.64 -28.77 -38.63
N GLU A 83 43.30 -29.90 -38.87
CA GLU A 83 43.35 -30.45 -40.23
C GLU A 83 41.94 -30.64 -40.81
N PRO A 84 41.73 -30.34 -42.11
CA PRO A 84 40.42 -30.45 -42.75
C PRO A 84 39.75 -31.82 -42.57
N GLU A 85 40.54 -32.89 -42.47
CA GLU A 85 40.08 -34.27 -42.25
C GLU A 85 39.37 -34.48 -40.91
N LYS A 86 39.66 -33.64 -39.90
CA LYS A 86 39.03 -33.69 -38.57
C LYS A 86 37.63 -33.07 -38.55
N ASN A 87 37.25 -32.34 -39.60
CA ASN A 87 35.93 -31.73 -39.80
C ASN A 87 35.42 -30.99 -38.54
N ILE A 88 36.25 -30.09 -38.00
CA ILE A 88 35.94 -29.31 -36.80
C ILE A 88 34.92 -28.21 -37.14
N ALA A 89 33.78 -28.21 -36.44
CA ALA A 89 32.69 -27.27 -36.69
C ALA A 89 32.86 -25.93 -35.96
N MET A 90 33.55 -25.92 -34.81
CA MET A 90 33.95 -24.71 -34.10
C MET A 90 35.12 -25.00 -33.15
N VAL A 91 35.83 -23.94 -32.76
CA VAL A 91 36.97 -24.00 -31.83
C VAL A 91 36.73 -23.10 -30.64
N LEU A 92 36.95 -23.61 -29.43
CA LEU A 92 36.86 -22.87 -28.17
C LEU A 92 38.22 -22.83 -27.49
N THR A 93 38.84 -21.66 -27.44
CA THR A 93 40.14 -21.47 -26.78
C THR A 93 39.95 -20.91 -25.38
N ALA A 94 40.47 -21.61 -24.37
CA ALA A 94 40.42 -21.29 -22.95
C ALA A 94 41.81 -21.53 -22.32
N VAL A 95 42.84 -20.94 -22.91
CA VAL A 95 44.22 -20.98 -22.41
C VAL A 95 44.66 -19.61 -21.91
N ASP A 96 45.42 -19.58 -20.81
CA ASP A 96 45.92 -18.34 -20.18
C ASP A 96 47.18 -17.78 -20.88
N ASP A 97 47.28 -17.97 -22.20
CA ASP A 97 48.37 -17.47 -23.06
C ASP A 97 47.74 -16.70 -24.24
N PRO A 98 47.72 -15.35 -24.17
CA PRO A 98 47.16 -14.51 -25.22
C PRO A 98 47.84 -14.70 -26.58
N ASP A 99 49.16 -14.85 -26.62
CA ASP A 99 49.91 -15.03 -27.87
C ASP A 99 49.59 -16.38 -28.52
N ALA A 100 49.44 -17.44 -27.72
CA ALA A 100 48.97 -18.73 -28.21
C ALA A 100 47.52 -18.66 -28.70
N SER A 101 46.66 -17.94 -27.99
CA SER A 101 45.25 -17.76 -28.36
C SER A 101 45.09 -17.03 -29.69
N THR A 102 45.82 -15.93 -29.89
CA THR A 102 45.85 -15.18 -31.15
C THR A 102 46.44 -16.02 -32.30
N ARG A 103 47.46 -16.85 -32.05
CA ARG A 103 47.97 -17.80 -33.07
C ARG A 103 46.90 -18.81 -33.47
N ILE A 104 46.21 -19.43 -32.51
CA ILE A 104 45.12 -20.38 -32.76
C ILE A 104 43.99 -19.71 -33.55
N TRP A 105 43.60 -18.49 -33.16
CA TRP A 105 42.60 -17.71 -33.87
C TRP A 105 42.98 -17.46 -35.33
N ASN A 106 44.22 -17.06 -35.61
CA ASN A 106 44.71 -16.87 -36.98
C ASN A 106 44.64 -18.18 -37.82
N TYR A 107 44.97 -19.33 -37.22
CA TYR A 107 44.80 -20.63 -37.89
C TYR A 107 43.32 -20.93 -38.19
N CYS A 108 42.42 -20.69 -37.23
CA CYS A 108 40.98 -20.86 -37.41
C CYS A 108 40.44 -19.96 -38.55
N LYS A 109 40.91 -18.71 -38.65
CA LYS A 109 40.54 -17.78 -39.73
C LYS A 109 41.01 -18.25 -41.10
N HIS A 110 42.24 -18.74 -41.19
CA HIS A 110 42.78 -19.28 -42.45
C HIS A 110 41.96 -20.48 -42.94
N LEU A 111 41.51 -21.34 -42.02
CA LEU A 111 40.73 -22.54 -42.30
C LEU A 111 39.21 -22.31 -42.34
N LYS A 112 38.76 -21.07 -42.12
CA LYS A 112 37.33 -20.67 -42.06
C LYS A 112 36.52 -21.45 -41.01
N VAL A 113 37.15 -21.79 -39.88
CA VAL A 113 36.50 -22.43 -38.73
C VAL A 113 36.15 -21.34 -37.71
N PRO A 114 34.88 -21.21 -37.30
CA PRO A 114 34.48 -20.21 -36.31
C PRO A 114 35.12 -20.48 -34.94
N ALA A 115 35.70 -19.44 -34.35
CA ALA A 115 36.41 -19.54 -33.07
C ALA A 115 35.83 -18.61 -32.00
N ASN A 116 35.81 -19.07 -30.75
CA ASN A 116 35.55 -18.24 -29.58
C ASN A 116 36.75 -18.33 -28.62
N ILE A 117 37.35 -17.18 -28.37
CA ILE A 117 38.56 -17.02 -27.58
C ILE A 117 38.18 -16.43 -26.22
N ALA A 118 38.57 -17.10 -25.13
CA ALA A 118 38.33 -16.61 -23.78
C ALA A 118 38.98 -15.22 -23.59
N ASP A 119 38.23 -14.30 -22.99
CA ASP A 119 38.70 -12.97 -22.58
C ASP A 119 39.28 -12.06 -23.68
N VAL A 120 39.12 -12.43 -24.95
CA VAL A 120 39.51 -11.61 -26.11
C VAL A 120 38.32 -11.42 -27.06
N PRO A 121 37.36 -10.51 -26.74
CA PRO A 121 36.13 -10.35 -27.52
C PRO A 121 36.34 -9.95 -28.98
N GLN A 122 37.40 -9.21 -29.28
CA GLN A 122 37.74 -8.76 -30.63
C GLN A 122 38.17 -9.92 -31.55
N GLU A 123 38.62 -11.03 -30.95
CA GLU A 123 39.05 -12.25 -31.64
C GLU A 123 37.97 -13.35 -31.58
N CYS A 124 36.71 -13.01 -31.31
CA CYS A 124 35.61 -13.98 -31.30
C CYS A 124 34.73 -13.86 -32.56
N ASP A 125 34.41 -15.00 -33.18
CA ASP A 125 33.39 -15.11 -34.25
C ASP A 125 31.96 -15.17 -33.69
N PHE A 126 31.81 -15.58 -32.44
CA PHE A 126 30.54 -15.70 -31.73
C PHE A 126 30.74 -15.57 -30.23
N TYR A 127 29.68 -15.21 -29.50
CA TYR A 127 29.68 -15.07 -28.04
C TYR A 127 28.72 -16.06 -27.39
N PHE A 128 29.05 -16.51 -26.17
CA PHE A 128 28.11 -17.23 -25.33
C PHE A 128 27.23 -16.23 -24.57
N GLY A 129 25.92 -16.38 -24.68
CA GLY A 129 24.97 -15.70 -23.81
C GLY A 129 24.75 -16.43 -22.49
N SER A 130 24.12 -15.75 -21.54
CA SER A 130 23.64 -16.35 -20.31
C SER A 130 22.34 -17.12 -20.61
N VAL A 131 22.37 -18.46 -20.56
CA VAL A 131 21.25 -19.31 -20.98
C VAL A 131 20.54 -19.92 -19.78
N HIS A 132 19.21 -19.73 -19.70
CA HIS A 132 18.33 -20.54 -18.84
C HIS A 132 17.79 -21.70 -19.67
N ARG A 133 17.80 -22.90 -19.09
CA ARG A 133 17.29 -24.11 -19.73
C ARG A 133 16.41 -24.90 -18.78
N ASP A 134 15.21 -25.23 -19.25
CA ASP A 134 14.27 -26.14 -18.61
C ASP A 134 13.75 -27.11 -19.69
N GLY A 135 14.33 -28.31 -19.73
CA GLY A 135 14.08 -29.29 -20.78
C GLY A 135 14.28 -28.73 -22.21
N PRO A 136 13.21 -28.68 -23.06
CA PRO A 136 13.25 -28.09 -24.39
C PRO A 136 13.19 -26.55 -24.41
N LEU A 137 12.83 -25.89 -23.31
CA LEU A 137 12.85 -24.43 -23.22
C LEU A 137 14.29 -23.93 -23.09
N GLN A 138 14.64 -22.94 -23.92
CA GLN A 138 15.92 -22.25 -23.84
C GLN A 138 15.69 -20.74 -23.98
N ILE A 139 16.19 -19.98 -23.01
CA ILE A 139 16.15 -18.51 -23.03
C ILE A 139 17.58 -18.00 -22.93
N MET A 140 18.00 -17.18 -23.89
CA MET A 140 19.34 -16.59 -23.89
C MET A 140 19.28 -15.09 -23.65
N VAL A 141 20.04 -14.62 -22.65
CA VAL A 141 20.27 -13.21 -22.38
C VAL A 141 21.69 -12.86 -22.85
N SER A 142 21.81 -11.92 -23.80
CA SER A 142 23.08 -11.42 -24.30
C SER A 142 23.23 -9.92 -24.00
N THR A 143 24.41 -9.52 -23.57
CA THR A 143 24.82 -8.11 -23.39
C THR A 143 25.87 -7.69 -24.41
N ASN A 144 26.06 -8.47 -25.49
CA ASN A 144 27.17 -8.33 -26.45
C ASN A 144 28.56 -8.28 -25.76
N GLY A 145 28.71 -9.01 -24.65
CA GLY A 145 29.95 -9.07 -23.88
C GLY A 145 30.14 -7.96 -22.85
N ASN A 146 29.29 -6.91 -22.82
CA ASN A 146 29.50 -5.74 -21.95
C ASN A 146 29.19 -5.99 -20.45
N GLY A 147 28.41 -7.02 -20.12
CA GLY A 147 27.95 -7.24 -18.75
C GLY A 147 27.55 -8.70 -18.46
N PRO A 148 28.50 -9.63 -18.30
CA PRO A 148 28.20 -11.04 -18.08
C PRO A 148 27.49 -11.31 -16.74
N ARG A 149 27.81 -10.56 -15.68
CA ARG A 149 27.11 -10.67 -14.38
C ARG A 149 25.67 -10.17 -14.44
N LEU A 150 25.43 -9.07 -15.15
CA LEU A 150 24.07 -8.54 -15.34
C LEU A 150 23.23 -9.50 -16.19
N ALA A 151 23.80 -10.08 -17.26
CA ALA A 151 23.16 -11.10 -18.06
C ALA A 151 22.79 -12.36 -17.23
N ALA A 152 23.63 -12.75 -16.27
CA ALA A 152 23.33 -13.83 -15.34
C ALA A 152 22.21 -13.48 -14.36
N SER A 153 22.18 -12.25 -13.86
CA SER A 153 21.12 -11.76 -12.96
C SER A 153 19.76 -11.71 -13.66
N ILE A 154 19.68 -11.10 -14.84
CA ILE A 154 18.47 -11.01 -15.66
C ILE A 154 17.97 -12.41 -16.02
N ARG A 155 18.87 -13.31 -16.44
CA ARG A 155 18.51 -14.71 -16.70
C ARG A 155 17.89 -15.39 -15.48
N ARG A 156 18.43 -15.18 -14.27
CA ARG A 156 17.87 -15.76 -13.04
C ARG A 156 16.47 -15.23 -12.74
N GLN A 157 16.26 -13.91 -12.89
CA GLN A 157 14.95 -13.29 -12.72
C GLN A 157 13.94 -13.86 -13.71
N ILE A 158 14.29 -13.93 -15.01
CA ILE A 158 13.42 -14.52 -16.03
C ILE A 158 13.12 -15.99 -15.70
N GLY A 159 14.12 -16.77 -15.31
CA GLY A 159 13.94 -18.18 -14.93
C GLY A 159 13.01 -18.37 -13.73
N GLN A 160 13.05 -17.48 -12.75
CA GLN A 160 12.17 -17.50 -11.57
C GLN A 160 10.73 -17.06 -11.88
N MET A 161 10.53 -16.29 -12.95
CA MET A 161 9.20 -15.85 -13.42
C MET A 161 8.47 -16.92 -14.25
N LEU A 162 9.18 -17.94 -14.73
CA LEU A 162 8.56 -19.00 -15.53
C LEU A 162 7.74 -19.94 -14.63
N PRO A 163 6.53 -20.34 -15.05
CA PRO A 163 5.76 -21.35 -14.33
C PRO A 163 6.54 -22.66 -14.18
N GLU A 164 6.35 -23.33 -13.04
CA GLU A 164 6.97 -24.63 -12.79
C GLU A 164 6.52 -25.68 -13.82
N GLY A 165 7.48 -26.44 -14.36
CA GLY A 165 7.24 -27.47 -15.37
C GLY A 165 6.97 -26.95 -16.78
N THR A 166 7.36 -25.71 -17.10
CA THR A 166 7.22 -25.16 -18.48
C THR A 166 7.97 -25.99 -19.52
N GLY A 167 9.13 -26.55 -19.18
CA GLY A 167 9.84 -27.47 -20.06
C GLY A 167 9.02 -28.72 -20.40
N GLU A 168 8.30 -29.26 -19.42
CA GLU A 168 7.49 -30.46 -19.58
C GLU A 168 6.22 -30.19 -20.41
N SER A 169 5.58 -29.03 -20.24
CA SER A 169 4.43 -28.64 -21.06
C SER A 169 4.81 -28.54 -22.54
N ILE A 170 5.96 -27.95 -22.85
CA ILE A 170 6.49 -27.89 -24.23
C ILE A 170 6.75 -29.30 -24.78
N ARG A 171 7.24 -30.23 -23.96
CA ARG A 171 7.45 -31.63 -24.36
C ARG A 171 6.12 -32.29 -24.74
N LYS A 172 5.07 -32.07 -23.95
CA LYS A 172 3.72 -32.60 -24.20
C LYS A 172 3.04 -31.98 -25.41
N VAL A 173 3.17 -30.66 -25.62
CA VAL A 173 2.76 -29.99 -26.87
C VAL A 173 3.48 -30.61 -28.07
N GLY A 174 4.77 -30.94 -27.91
CA GLY A 174 5.54 -31.67 -28.92
C GLY A 174 5.01 -33.09 -29.20
N LEU A 175 4.55 -33.80 -28.17
CA LEU A 175 3.91 -35.13 -28.29
C LEU A 175 2.57 -35.02 -29.02
N LEU A 176 1.71 -34.09 -28.59
CA LEU A 176 0.43 -33.77 -29.22
C LEU A 176 0.59 -33.45 -30.71
N ARG A 177 1.57 -32.61 -31.06
CA ARG A 177 1.88 -32.28 -32.47
C ARG A 177 2.31 -33.50 -33.29
N ARG A 178 3.02 -34.45 -32.69
CA ARG A 178 3.40 -35.71 -33.38
C ARG A 178 2.19 -36.62 -33.59
N HIS A 179 1.34 -36.76 -32.58
CA HIS A 179 0.13 -37.58 -32.69
C HIS A 179 -0.86 -36.97 -33.69
N LEU A 180 -1.06 -35.64 -33.67
CA LEU A 180 -1.87 -34.92 -34.65
C LEU A 180 -1.39 -35.13 -36.10
N ARG A 181 -0.07 -35.18 -36.31
CA ARG A 181 0.51 -35.48 -37.64
C ARG A 181 0.27 -36.93 -38.08
N ARG A 182 0.11 -37.87 -37.16
CA ARG A 182 -0.21 -39.28 -37.46
C ARG A 182 -1.70 -39.46 -37.76
N ALA A 183 -2.56 -38.87 -36.93
CA ALA A 183 -4.01 -38.85 -37.08
C ALA A 183 -4.45 -38.20 -38.40
N ALA A 184 -3.82 -37.06 -38.74
CA ALA A 184 -4.10 -36.35 -39.97
C ALA A 184 -2.85 -36.22 -40.83
N PRO A 185 -2.50 -37.23 -41.67
CA PRO A 185 -1.24 -37.27 -42.41
C PRO A 185 -1.21 -36.38 -43.67
N GLY A 186 -2.31 -35.70 -44.01
CA GLY A 186 -2.43 -34.85 -45.20
C GLY A 186 -1.26 -33.87 -45.37
N GLN A 187 -0.72 -33.80 -46.59
CA GLN A 187 0.47 -33.00 -46.92
C GLN A 187 0.13 -31.77 -47.79
N THR A 188 -1.14 -31.50 -48.07
CA THR A 188 -1.52 -30.30 -48.82
C THR A 188 -1.31 -29.05 -47.97
N THR A 189 -1.09 -27.90 -48.62
CA THR A 189 -0.93 -26.61 -47.91
C THR A 189 -2.10 -26.33 -46.97
N THR A 190 -3.32 -26.69 -47.37
CA THR A 190 -4.54 -26.54 -46.58
C THR A 190 -4.53 -27.40 -45.31
N ASP A 191 -4.09 -28.65 -45.39
CA ASP A 191 -4.01 -29.56 -44.22
C ASP A 191 -2.94 -29.11 -43.22
N ILE A 192 -1.82 -28.61 -43.73
CA ILE A 192 -0.76 -28.04 -42.89
C ILE A 192 -1.30 -26.77 -42.18
N SER A 193 -1.97 -25.87 -42.89
CA SER A 193 -2.59 -24.67 -42.32
C SER A 193 -3.68 -24.99 -41.30
N LYS A 194 -4.53 -26.01 -41.53
CA LYS A 194 -5.57 -26.46 -40.61
C LYS A 194 -4.97 -26.98 -39.30
N ARG A 195 -3.95 -27.85 -39.37
CA ARG A 195 -3.23 -28.34 -38.17
C ARG A 195 -2.51 -27.22 -37.42
N MET A 196 -1.90 -26.28 -38.14
CA MET A 196 -1.21 -25.15 -37.48
C MET A 196 -2.19 -24.25 -36.74
N ARG A 197 -3.33 -23.90 -37.35
CA ARG A 197 -4.37 -23.11 -36.68
C ARG A 197 -4.91 -23.80 -35.43
N TRP A 198 -5.23 -25.09 -35.54
CA TRP A 198 -5.73 -25.87 -34.40
C TRP A 198 -4.70 -25.97 -33.27
N MET A 199 -3.43 -26.24 -33.59
CA MET A 199 -2.36 -26.26 -32.58
C MET A 199 -2.17 -24.91 -31.89
N SER A 200 -2.26 -23.80 -32.63
CA SER A 200 -2.22 -22.45 -32.03
C SER A 200 -3.39 -22.26 -31.06
N GLU A 201 -4.61 -22.59 -31.47
CA GLU A 201 -5.79 -22.47 -30.61
C GLU A 201 -5.69 -23.32 -29.33
N VAL A 202 -5.11 -24.53 -29.42
CA VAL A 202 -4.89 -25.38 -28.25
C VAL A 202 -3.83 -24.78 -27.32
N CYS A 203 -2.71 -24.30 -27.86
CA CYS A 203 -1.65 -23.69 -27.07
C CYS A 203 -2.05 -22.34 -26.44
N ASP A 204 -2.92 -21.56 -27.11
CA ASP A 204 -3.40 -20.28 -26.59
C ASP A 204 -4.47 -20.45 -25.49
N LYS A 205 -5.20 -21.57 -25.49
CA LYS A 205 -6.32 -21.83 -24.55
C LYS A 205 -5.93 -22.60 -23.29
N TRP A 206 -4.80 -23.30 -23.28
CA TRP A 206 -4.40 -24.20 -22.18
C TRP A 206 -3.14 -23.71 -21.49
N SER A 207 -3.11 -23.73 -20.15
CA SER A 207 -1.97 -23.25 -19.36
C SER A 207 -0.86 -24.31 -19.25
N THR A 208 0.34 -23.90 -18.80
CA THR A 208 1.45 -24.81 -18.46
C THR A 208 1.00 -25.91 -17.48
N ALA A 209 0.19 -25.55 -16.47
CA ALA A 209 -0.31 -26.51 -15.49
C ALA A 209 -1.30 -27.51 -16.11
N ASP A 210 -2.15 -27.07 -17.05
CA ASP A 210 -3.09 -27.99 -17.70
C ASP A 210 -2.35 -29.01 -18.57
N PHE A 211 -1.36 -28.57 -19.38
CA PHE A 211 -0.52 -29.50 -20.13
C PHE A 211 0.24 -30.45 -19.21
N ASN A 212 0.82 -29.96 -18.10
CA ASN A 212 1.56 -30.81 -17.16
C ASN A 212 0.70 -31.88 -16.48
N ASN A 213 -0.61 -31.67 -16.38
CA ASN A 213 -1.55 -32.65 -15.82
C ASN A 213 -2.17 -33.59 -16.86
N MET A 214 -2.01 -33.34 -18.17
CA MET A 214 -2.50 -34.27 -19.21
C MET A 214 -1.73 -35.58 -19.18
N ASP A 215 -2.42 -36.72 -19.17
CA ASP A 215 -1.80 -38.01 -19.48
C ASP A 215 -1.88 -38.34 -20.99
N ASP A 216 -1.37 -39.52 -21.37
CA ASP A 216 -1.37 -39.94 -22.78
C ASP A 216 -2.80 -40.19 -23.31
N GLU A 217 -3.76 -40.55 -22.44
CA GLU A 217 -5.16 -40.77 -22.80
C GLU A 217 -5.88 -39.44 -23.07
N ASP A 218 -5.57 -38.40 -22.29
CA ASP A 218 -6.04 -37.04 -22.52
C ASP A 218 -5.55 -36.48 -23.87
N ILE A 219 -4.31 -36.79 -24.26
CA ILE A 219 -3.72 -36.38 -25.54
C ILE A 219 -4.43 -37.07 -26.72
N GLU A 220 -4.77 -38.35 -26.58
CA GLU A 220 -5.52 -39.08 -27.61
C GLU A 220 -6.95 -38.53 -27.75
N ARG A 221 -7.66 -38.32 -26.65
CA ARG A 221 -9.00 -37.70 -26.67
C ARG A 221 -8.99 -36.30 -27.27
N LEU A 222 -7.94 -35.52 -27.01
CA LEU A 222 -7.80 -34.18 -27.56
C LEU A 222 -7.68 -34.21 -29.10
N ILE A 223 -7.12 -35.28 -29.66
CA ILE A 223 -6.96 -35.47 -31.10
C ILE A 223 -8.26 -35.95 -31.76
N ASP A 224 -9.09 -36.72 -31.08
CA ASP A 224 -10.41 -37.10 -31.60
C ASP A 224 -11.26 -35.87 -31.95
N PHE A 225 -11.12 -34.77 -31.18
CA PHE A 225 -11.77 -33.48 -31.48
C PHE A 225 -11.24 -32.80 -32.75
N TYR A 226 -10.04 -33.14 -33.23
CA TYR A 226 -9.54 -32.67 -34.52
C TYR A 226 -10.19 -33.43 -35.69
N GLU A 227 -10.43 -34.74 -35.54
CA GLU A 227 -10.93 -35.62 -36.62
C GLU A 227 -12.43 -35.45 -36.90
N GLN A 228 -13.24 -35.06 -35.91
CA GLN A 228 -14.70 -35.04 -36.03
C GLN A 228 -15.31 -33.83 -36.77
N GLU A 229 -14.51 -32.89 -37.29
CA GLU A 229 -14.97 -31.63 -37.94
C GLU A 229 -16.08 -30.86 -37.20
N THR A 230 -16.24 -31.07 -35.90
CA THR A 230 -17.22 -30.37 -35.08
C THR A 230 -16.60 -29.07 -34.58
N THR A 231 -17.22 -27.94 -34.92
CA THR A 231 -16.96 -26.68 -34.20
C THR A 231 -17.13 -26.95 -32.71
N LEU A 232 -16.18 -26.48 -31.88
CA LEU A 232 -16.05 -26.63 -30.42
C LEU A 232 -17.31 -26.27 -29.58
N GLN A 233 -18.47 -26.05 -30.18
CA GLN A 233 -19.75 -25.77 -29.56
C GLN A 233 -20.61 -27.01 -29.25
N ASP A 234 -20.44 -28.15 -29.94
CA ASP A 234 -21.42 -29.25 -29.85
C ASP A 234 -21.07 -30.41 -28.92
N ALA A 235 -19.93 -30.35 -28.21
CA ALA A 235 -19.57 -31.27 -27.13
C ALA A 235 -20.32 -30.93 -25.80
N LYS A 236 -21.62 -30.63 -25.88
CA LYS A 236 -22.37 -29.96 -24.80
C LYS A 236 -23.12 -30.89 -23.84
N VAL A 237 -23.03 -32.22 -24.00
CA VAL A 237 -23.93 -33.14 -23.27
C VAL A 237 -23.20 -34.12 -22.32
N GLU A 238 -21.89 -34.32 -22.41
CA GLU A 238 -21.16 -35.17 -21.43
C GLU A 238 -20.17 -34.42 -20.52
N ALA A 239 -20.08 -33.10 -20.62
CA ALA A 239 -19.11 -32.28 -19.88
C ALA A 239 -19.71 -31.56 -18.65
N ILE A 240 -20.57 -32.22 -17.87
CA ILE A 240 -21.13 -31.66 -16.63
C ILE A 240 -20.03 -31.41 -15.56
N HIS A 241 -18.89 -32.09 -15.65
CA HIS A 241 -17.72 -31.83 -14.79
C HIS A 241 -16.75 -30.74 -15.31
N PHE A 242 -16.82 -30.33 -16.58
CA PHE A 242 -15.94 -29.31 -17.17
C PHE A 242 -16.53 -27.89 -17.14
N LYS A 243 -17.84 -27.77 -16.84
CA LYS A 243 -18.56 -26.47 -16.75
C LYS A 243 -17.97 -25.51 -15.71
N ASN A 244 -17.31 -26.03 -14.67
CA ASN A 244 -16.67 -25.20 -13.64
C ASN A 244 -15.33 -24.57 -14.09
N LYS A 245 -14.70 -25.05 -15.17
CA LYS A 245 -13.46 -24.47 -15.72
C LYS A 245 -13.71 -23.54 -16.91
N ILE A 246 -14.69 -23.85 -17.79
CA ILE A 246 -15.03 -22.97 -18.95
C ILE A 246 -15.79 -21.70 -18.54
N GLY A 247 -16.47 -21.69 -17.40
CA GLY A 247 -17.10 -20.47 -16.86
C GLY A 247 -16.13 -19.28 -16.76
N LYS A 248 -14.82 -19.54 -16.64
CA LYS A 248 -13.79 -18.50 -16.53
C LYS A 248 -13.42 -17.81 -17.86
N ILE A 249 -13.76 -18.38 -19.02
CA ILE A 249 -13.43 -17.79 -20.33
C ILE A 249 -14.51 -16.79 -20.79
N GLY A 250 -15.77 -16.99 -20.40
CA GLY A 250 -16.85 -16.00 -20.60
C GLY A 250 -16.67 -14.72 -19.78
N ASN A 251 -15.98 -14.84 -18.63
CA ASN A 251 -15.68 -13.74 -17.72
C ASN A 251 -14.71 -12.69 -18.30
N LEU A 252 -14.03 -12.98 -19.40
CA LEU A 252 -13.14 -12.03 -20.10
C LEU A 252 -13.90 -10.97 -20.93
N TRP A 253 -15.16 -11.21 -21.27
CA TRP A 253 -15.96 -10.31 -22.13
C TRP A 253 -17.23 -9.79 -21.45
N ASN A 254 -17.66 -10.40 -20.34
CA ASN A 254 -18.74 -9.87 -19.49
C ASN A 254 -18.23 -9.69 -18.06
N ARG A 255 -17.83 -8.47 -17.70
CA ARG A 255 -17.47 -8.09 -16.32
C ARG A 255 -18.61 -8.38 -15.33
N ASN A 256 -19.86 -8.36 -15.80
CA ASN A 256 -21.06 -8.57 -14.99
C ASN A 256 -21.64 -9.99 -15.13
N HIS A 257 -20.81 -11.01 -15.35
CA HIS A 257 -21.29 -12.40 -15.49
C HIS A 257 -22.12 -12.91 -14.29
N ARG A 258 -21.99 -12.29 -13.11
CA ARG A 258 -22.75 -12.54 -11.87
C ARG A 258 -24.11 -11.83 -11.81
N HIS A 259 -24.50 -11.18 -12.91
CA HIS A 259 -25.73 -10.43 -13.08
C HIS A 259 -26.52 -10.91 -14.30
N ASP A 260 -26.23 -12.11 -14.81
CA ASP A 260 -26.78 -12.61 -16.07
C ASP A 260 -28.04 -13.46 -15.86
N GLU A 261 -28.13 -14.17 -14.74
CA GLU A 261 -29.26 -15.04 -14.44
C GLU A 261 -30.52 -14.23 -14.06
N ALA A 262 -31.69 -14.82 -14.26
CA ALA A 262 -32.96 -14.10 -14.11
C ALA A 262 -33.20 -13.61 -12.67
N HIS A 263 -32.76 -14.38 -11.66
CA HIS A 263 -32.86 -13.97 -10.26
C HIS A 263 -31.84 -12.90 -9.90
N GLU A 264 -30.61 -12.96 -10.42
CA GLU A 264 -29.57 -11.93 -10.20
C GLU A 264 -30.06 -10.58 -10.74
N LYS A 265 -30.55 -10.56 -11.99
CA LYS A 265 -31.18 -9.38 -12.60
C LYS A 265 -32.38 -8.87 -11.81
N ALA A 266 -33.12 -9.75 -11.13
CA ALA A 266 -34.24 -9.33 -10.30
C ALA A 266 -33.76 -8.64 -9.03
N THR A 267 -32.75 -9.21 -8.35
CA THR A 267 -32.11 -8.60 -7.18
C THR A 267 -31.43 -7.27 -7.53
N ASP A 268 -30.75 -7.18 -8.67
CA ASP A 268 -30.15 -5.92 -9.13
C ASP A 268 -31.19 -4.84 -9.41
N ARG A 269 -32.33 -5.20 -10.03
CA ARG A 269 -33.45 -4.26 -10.21
C ARG A 269 -34.00 -3.78 -8.87
N LYS A 270 -34.10 -4.66 -7.86
CA LYS A 270 -34.51 -4.24 -6.51
C LYS A 270 -33.49 -3.26 -5.91
N ARG A 271 -32.20 -3.59 -5.91
CA ARG A 271 -31.13 -2.72 -5.38
C ARG A 271 -31.10 -1.37 -6.10
N ALA A 272 -31.15 -1.37 -7.43
CA ALA A 272 -31.18 -0.15 -8.23
C ALA A 272 -32.41 0.71 -7.92
N GLY A 273 -33.59 0.11 -7.77
CA GLY A 273 -34.81 0.81 -7.35
C GLY A 273 -34.70 1.43 -5.95
N ILE A 274 -34.04 0.74 -5.01
CA ILE A 274 -33.75 1.28 -3.68
C ILE A 274 -32.79 2.48 -3.80
N CYS A 275 -31.67 2.32 -4.51
CA CYS A 275 -30.72 3.41 -4.72
C CYS A 275 -31.41 4.63 -5.35
N ASP A 276 -32.16 4.46 -6.43
CA ASP A 276 -32.87 5.58 -7.09
C ASP A 276 -33.94 6.25 -6.19
N SER A 277 -34.40 5.58 -5.14
CA SER A 277 -35.35 6.14 -4.17
C SER A 277 -34.69 6.92 -3.02
N HIS A 278 -33.38 6.78 -2.83
CA HIS A 278 -32.63 7.42 -1.76
C HIS A 278 -31.78 8.58 -2.28
N ARG A 279 -31.50 9.54 -1.40
CA ARG A 279 -30.57 10.63 -1.68
C ARG A 279 -29.17 10.09 -2.04
N PHE A 280 -28.46 10.81 -2.91
CA PHE A 280 -27.17 10.44 -3.50
C PHE A 280 -27.14 9.14 -4.31
N LYS A 281 -28.29 8.50 -4.52
CA LYS A 281 -28.38 7.13 -5.02
C LYS A 281 -27.68 6.10 -4.13
N SER A 282 -27.67 6.34 -2.81
CA SER A 282 -27.12 5.38 -1.86
C SER A 282 -28.04 4.18 -1.71
N PHE A 283 -27.46 2.99 -1.55
CA PHE A 283 -28.24 1.83 -1.12
C PHE A 283 -28.86 2.03 0.27
N PHE A 284 -28.21 2.81 1.14
CA PHE A 284 -28.68 3.08 2.49
C PHE A 284 -29.54 4.35 2.56
N PRO A 285 -30.66 4.34 3.30
CA PRO A 285 -31.52 5.50 3.44
C PRO A 285 -30.91 6.54 4.38
N GLU A 286 -31.49 7.74 4.39
CA GLU A 286 -31.24 8.72 5.45
C GLU A 286 -31.84 8.22 6.77
N ARG A 287 -31.07 8.29 7.86
CA ARG A 287 -31.42 7.89 9.22
C ARG A 287 -31.47 9.11 10.12
N GLU A 288 -32.59 9.33 10.80
CA GLU A 288 -32.75 10.44 11.73
C GLU A 288 -32.25 10.09 13.14
N ASN A 289 -31.96 11.12 13.94
CA ASN A 289 -31.73 11.02 15.38
C ASN A 289 -30.62 10.03 15.81
N ASN A 290 -29.51 9.97 15.06
CA ASN A 290 -28.32 9.23 15.48
C ASN A 290 -27.50 10.06 16.49
N LYS A 291 -26.77 9.37 17.35
CA LYS A 291 -25.75 9.95 18.22
C LYS A 291 -24.39 9.74 17.57
N ILE A 292 -23.82 10.81 16.99
CA ILE A 292 -22.55 10.74 16.27
C ILE A 292 -21.53 11.68 16.90
N LYS A 293 -20.35 11.12 17.17
CA LYS A 293 -19.23 11.78 17.82
C LYS A 293 -18.02 11.79 16.90
N TRP A 294 -17.32 12.92 16.81
CA TRP A 294 -16.07 13.03 16.04
C TRP A 294 -14.85 12.79 16.92
N TYR A 295 -13.77 12.32 16.30
CA TYR A 295 -12.42 12.18 16.86
C TYR A 295 -11.45 12.83 15.90
N VAL A 296 -10.53 13.63 16.45
CA VAL A 296 -9.38 14.15 15.74
C VAL A 296 -8.16 13.44 16.30
N ASP A 297 -7.35 12.90 15.40
CA ASP A 297 -6.16 12.09 15.64
C ASP A 297 -6.36 10.76 16.37
N GLY A 298 -5.28 9.99 16.40
CA GLY A 298 -5.27 8.62 16.89
C GLY A 298 -5.47 8.50 18.40
N ARG A 299 -4.98 9.43 19.22
CA ARG A 299 -5.05 9.30 20.69
C ARG A 299 -6.48 9.14 21.18
N ASP A 300 -7.38 10.04 20.79
CA ASP A 300 -8.78 10.01 21.23
C ASP A 300 -9.54 8.84 20.59
N TYR A 301 -9.30 8.59 19.30
CA TYR A 301 -9.94 7.51 18.56
C TYR A 301 -9.59 6.13 19.12
N PHE A 302 -8.30 5.80 19.24
CA PHE A 302 -7.86 4.49 19.71
C PHE A 302 -8.21 4.25 21.18
N TRP A 303 -8.25 5.31 21.99
CA TRP A 303 -8.77 5.19 23.34
C TRP A 303 -10.25 4.80 23.33
N ALA A 304 -11.09 5.48 22.53
CA ALA A 304 -12.50 5.17 22.41
C ALA A 304 -12.74 3.75 21.87
N VAL A 305 -11.96 3.33 20.87
CA VAL A 305 -11.96 1.95 20.34
C VAL A 305 -11.62 0.95 21.44
N SER A 306 -10.60 1.21 22.27
CA SER A 306 -10.22 0.33 23.37
C SER A 306 -11.37 0.11 24.36
N VAL A 307 -12.13 1.17 24.68
CA VAL A 307 -13.31 1.09 25.56
C VAL A 307 -14.43 0.32 24.88
N GLY A 308 -14.68 0.59 23.59
CA GLY A 308 -15.68 -0.11 22.79
C GLY A 308 -15.44 -1.62 22.74
N LEU A 309 -14.24 -2.04 22.34
CA LEU A 309 -13.87 -3.45 22.22
C LEU A 309 -13.90 -4.18 23.58
N GLU A 310 -13.45 -3.53 24.66
CA GLU A 310 -13.52 -4.12 26.00
C GLU A 310 -14.97 -4.28 26.48
N SER A 311 -15.88 -3.41 26.04
CA SER A 311 -17.30 -3.45 26.41
C SER A 311 -18.12 -4.52 25.67
N ALA A 312 -17.65 -5.01 24.53
CA ALA A 312 -18.36 -5.94 23.65
C ALA A 312 -18.88 -7.21 24.35
N LYS A 313 -20.06 -7.68 23.94
CA LYS A 313 -20.80 -8.78 24.58
C LYS A 313 -21.06 -9.97 23.66
N GLU A 314 -21.29 -9.74 22.38
CA GLU A 314 -21.61 -10.82 21.45
C GLU A 314 -20.82 -10.78 20.15
N ILE A 315 -20.64 -9.61 19.52
CA ILE A 315 -20.13 -9.52 18.15
C ILE A 315 -19.21 -8.30 18.00
N ILE A 316 -18.07 -8.51 17.36
CA ILE A 316 -17.20 -7.46 16.83
C ILE A 316 -16.99 -7.73 15.35
N TYR A 317 -17.26 -6.75 14.49
CA TYR A 317 -16.82 -6.72 13.09
C TYR A 317 -15.72 -5.68 12.92
N ILE A 318 -14.66 -6.04 12.21
CA ILE A 318 -13.57 -5.13 11.84
C ILE A 318 -13.32 -5.27 10.33
N GLU A 319 -13.34 -4.15 9.62
CA GLU A 319 -12.87 -4.05 8.24
C GLU A 319 -11.77 -3.00 8.17
N ASP A 320 -10.58 -3.40 7.69
CA ASP A 320 -9.39 -2.56 7.65
C ASP A 320 -8.60 -2.79 6.35
N TRP A 321 -7.97 -1.73 5.83
CA TRP A 321 -7.00 -1.85 4.74
C TRP A 321 -5.70 -2.48 5.25
N TRP A 322 -5.28 -2.07 6.45
CA TRP A 322 -4.15 -2.67 7.16
C TRP A 322 -4.46 -2.77 8.66
N LEU A 323 -4.26 -3.95 9.24
CA LEU A 323 -4.46 -4.19 10.68
C LEU A 323 -3.18 -4.79 11.26
N SER A 324 -2.59 -4.11 12.25
CA SER A 324 -1.42 -4.58 13.01
C SER A 324 -1.89 -5.11 14.38
N PRO A 325 -1.92 -6.43 14.61
CA PRO A 325 -2.37 -7.02 15.88
C PRO A 325 -1.61 -6.49 17.10
N GLU A 326 -0.34 -6.11 16.92
CA GLU A 326 0.54 -5.63 17.98
C GLU A 326 0.45 -4.11 18.21
N LEU A 327 -0.50 -3.40 17.61
CA LEU A 327 -0.75 -1.98 17.86
C LEU A 327 -1.18 -1.74 19.32
N PHE A 328 -0.56 -0.79 20.00
CA PHE A 328 -1.01 -0.30 21.30
C PHE A 328 -2.07 0.79 21.15
N LEU A 329 -3.27 0.54 21.67
CA LEU A 329 -4.38 1.50 21.63
C LEU A 329 -4.24 2.62 22.68
N ARG A 330 -3.39 2.43 23.70
CA ARG A 330 -3.09 3.40 24.76
C ARG A 330 -1.58 3.51 24.97
N ARG A 331 -1.09 4.70 25.32
CA ARG A 331 0.34 5.03 25.45
C ARG A 331 0.64 5.67 26.81
N PRO A 332 1.89 5.58 27.32
CA PRO A 332 3.03 4.83 26.77
C PRO A 332 2.82 3.29 26.83
N PRO A 333 3.34 2.52 25.86
CA PRO A 333 3.13 1.07 25.77
C PRO A 333 3.59 0.27 27.00
N TYR A 334 4.72 0.65 27.62
CA TYR A 334 5.28 -0.08 28.76
C TYR A 334 4.28 -0.22 29.91
N PHE A 335 3.53 0.86 30.19
CA PHE A 335 2.52 0.91 31.25
C PHE A 335 1.13 0.43 30.82
N ASN A 336 0.92 0.13 29.53
CA ASN A 336 -0.38 -0.13 28.94
C ASN A 336 -0.40 -1.41 28.09
N GLN A 337 0.38 -2.43 28.48
CA GLN A 337 0.56 -3.64 27.67
C GLN A 337 -0.73 -4.43 27.45
N GLU A 338 -1.65 -4.34 28.40
CA GLU A 338 -2.98 -4.94 28.31
C GLU A 338 -3.88 -4.29 27.24
N TRP A 339 -3.54 -3.08 26.77
CA TRP A 339 -4.28 -2.35 25.75
C TRP A 339 -3.72 -2.53 24.34
N ARG A 340 -2.84 -3.52 24.14
CA ARG A 340 -2.45 -3.96 22.81
C ARG A 340 -3.62 -4.68 22.12
N LEU A 341 -3.83 -4.40 20.84
CA LEU A 341 -5.03 -4.79 20.10
C LEU A 341 -5.30 -6.30 20.15
N ASP A 342 -4.28 -7.12 19.94
CA ASP A 342 -4.33 -8.58 20.07
C ASP A 342 -4.81 -9.05 21.45
N GLN A 343 -4.35 -8.42 22.53
CA GLN A 343 -4.77 -8.73 23.90
C GLN A 343 -6.23 -8.36 24.14
N VAL A 344 -6.68 -7.21 23.63
CA VAL A 344 -8.07 -6.77 23.73
C VAL A 344 -9.00 -7.72 22.96
N ILE A 345 -8.63 -8.10 21.73
CA ILE A 345 -9.36 -9.07 20.90
C ILE A 345 -9.41 -10.43 21.58
N ARG A 346 -8.27 -10.91 22.11
CA ARG A 346 -8.19 -12.17 22.84
C ARG A 346 -9.13 -12.17 24.05
N ARG A 347 -9.11 -11.12 24.87
CA ARG A 347 -10.02 -11.01 26.04
C ARG A 347 -11.49 -11.00 25.60
N ALA A 348 -11.84 -10.32 24.51
CA ALA A 348 -13.19 -10.36 23.97
C ALA A 348 -13.59 -11.79 23.54
N ALA A 349 -12.74 -12.47 22.80
CA ALA A 349 -12.96 -13.85 22.38
C ALA A 349 -13.10 -14.81 23.58
N GLU A 350 -12.25 -14.67 24.60
CA GLU A 350 -12.30 -15.45 25.85
C GLU A 350 -13.58 -15.22 26.66
N ARG A 351 -14.23 -14.06 26.51
CA ARG A 351 -15.57 -13.76 27.09
C ARG A 351 -16.73 -14.37 26.29
N GLY A 352 -16.47 -14.92 25.10
CA GLY A 352 -17.48 -15.50 24.21
C GLY A 352 -17.91 -14.60 23.05
N VAL A 353 -17.31 -13.42 22.89
CA VAL A 353 -17.59 -12.50 21.77
C VAL A 353 -17.07 -13.11 20.47
N GLN A 354 -17.90 -13.12 19.43
CA GLN A 354 -17.50 -13.52 18.07
C GLN A 354 -16.87 -12.34 17.33
N VAL A 355 -15.61 -12.48 16.95
CA VAL A 355 -14.82 -11.45 16.26
C VAL A 355 -14.68 -11.83 14.78
N TYR A 356 -15.19 -11.01 13.87
CA TYR A 356 -15.07 -11.20 12.43
C TYR A 356 -14.23 -10.08 11.83
N VAL A 357 -13.19 -10.45 11.09
CA VAL A 357 -12.24 -9.51 10.49
C VAL A 357 -12.19 -9.72 8.98
N ILE A 358 -12.31 -8.65 8.22
CA ILE A 358 -11.95 -8.59 6.80
C ILE A 358 -10.76 -7.65 6.69
N VAL A 359 -9.65 -8.15 6.13
CA VAL A 359 -8.47 -7.33 5.85
C VAL A 359 -8.11 -7.42 4.37
N TYR A 360 -7.68 -6.31 3.79
CA TYR A 360 -7.20 -6.30 2.41
C TYR A 360 -6.03 -7.28 2.23
N LYS A 361 -6.08 -8.10 1.17
CA LYS A 361 -4.97 -8.95 0.76
C LYS A 361 -4.12 -8.18 -0.23
N GLU A 362 -2.96 -7.73 0.21
CA GLU A 362 -2.03 -6.97 -0.59
C GLU A 362 -1.30 -7.80 -1.66
N VAL A 363 -0.78 -7.13 -2.69
CA VAL A 363 0.26 -7.67 -3.56
C VAL A 363 1.58 -7.55 -2.79
N SER A 364 2.06 -8.66 -2.24
CA SER A 364 3.19 -8.69 -1.28
C SER A 364 4.52 -8.15 -1.82
N GLN A 365 4.66 -7.99 -3.14
CA GLN A 365 5.82 -7.36 -3.78
C GLN A 365 5.72 -5.83 -3.83
N ALA A 366 4.53 -5.26 -3.64
CA ALA A 366 4.25 -3.83 -3.83
C ALA A 366 3.88 -3.11 -2.53
N LEU A 367 3.44 -3.83 -1.49
CA LEU A 367 3.00 -3.25 -0.21
C LEU A 367 3.53 -4.09 0.96
N ALA A 368 3.89 -3.42 2.06
CA ALA A 368 4.51 -4.04 3.22
C ALA A 368 3.54 -4.50 4.31
N CYS A 369 2.24 -4.19 4.21
CA CYS A 369 1.21 -4.42 5.24
C CYS A 369 1.18 -5.84 5.83
N ASN A 370 1.57 -6.85 5.04
CA ASN A 370 1.65 -8.26 5.43
C ASN A 370 0.37 -8.79 6.09
N SER A 371 -0.76 -8.75 5.37
CA SER A 371 -2.04 -9.27 5.88
C SER A 371 -1.98 -10.76 6.26
N ALA A 372 -0.99 -11.51 5.73
CA ALA A 372 -0.75 -12.89 6.12
C ALA A 372 -0.34 -12.98 7.59
N HIS A 373 0.59 -12.14 8.04
CA HIS A 373 0.97 -12.01 9.45
C HIS A 373 -0.26 -11.75 10.32
N THR A 374 -1.07 -10.73 9.98
CA THR A 374 -2.33 -10.40 10.68
C THR A 374 -3.23 -11.63 10.83
N LYS A 375 -3.46 -12.36 9.72
CA LYS A 375 -4.28 -13.58 9.72
C LYS A 375 -3.72 -14.65 10.66
N HIS A 376 -2.42 -14.89 10.62
CA HIS A 376 -1.79 -15.93 11.44
C HIS A 376 -1.74 -15.55 12.93
N ALA A 377 -1.39 -14.30 13.24
CA ALA A 377 -1.36 -13.76 14.59
C ALA A 377 -2.74 -13.88 15.26
N LEU A 378 -3.80 -13.36 14.63
CA LEU A 378 -5.15 -13.39 15.20
C LEU A 378 -5.70 -14.81 15.37
N ARG A 379 -5.46 -15.72 14.41
CA ARG A 379 -5.88 -17.13 14.53
C ARG A 379 -5.19 -17.89 15.66
N ARG A 380 -3.96 -17.50 16.02
CA ARG A 380 -3.16 -18.14 17.08
C ARG A 380 -3.49 -17.63 18.48
N LEU A 381 -4.26 -16.55 18.63
CA LEU A 381 -4.58 -15.97 19.94
C LEU A 381 -5.34 -16.93 20.87
N CYS A 382 -6.24 -17.74 20.30
CA CYS A 382 -7.06 -18.71 21.03
C CYS A 382 -6.86 -20.13 20.44
N PRO A 383 -5.77 -20.85 20.82
CA PRO A 383 -5.50 -22.20 20.33
C PRO A 383 -6.57 -23.20 20.79
N GLU A 384 -6.60 -24.38 20.16
CA GLU A 384 -7.56 -25.44 20.50
C GLU A 384 -7.49 -25.81 21.99
N GLY A 385 -8.65 -25.92 22.64
CA GLY A 385 -8.76 -26.16 24.08
C GLY A 385 -8.64 -24.92 24.98
N SER A 386 -8.26 -23.75 24.44
CA SER A 386 -8.29 -22.48 25.19
C SER A 386 -9.70 -21.85 25.19
N LYS A 387 -9.94 -20.95 26.15
CA LYS A 387 -11.15 -20.11 26.13
C LYS A 387 -11.11 -19.22 24.89
N GLY A 388 -12.25 -19.06 24.22
CA GLY A 388 -12.34 -18.26 23.00
C GLY A 388 -11.92 -18.98 21.72
N HIS A 389 -11.49 -20.24 21.78
CA HIS A 389 -11.20 -21.02 20.57
C HIS A 389 -12.43 -21.08 19.66
N GLY A 390 -12.24 -20.79 18.37
CA GLY A 390 -13.31 -20.74 17.37
C GLY A 390 -14.10 -19.42 17.33
N ASN A 391 -13.78 -18.45 18.19
CA ASN A 391 -14.50 -17.16 18.23
C ASN A 391 -13.87 -16.06 17.35
N ILE A 392 -12.69 -16.28 16.77
CA ILE A 392 -11.99 -15.30 15.93
C ILE A 392 -11.96 -15.79 14.48
N HIS A 393 -12.61 -15.05 13.60
CA HIS A 393 -12.79 -15.36 12.19
C HIS A 393 -12.14 -14.28 11.34
N ILE A 394 -11.29 -14.65 10.38
CA ILE A 394 -10.56 -13.69 9.55
C ILE A 394 -10.50 -14.11 8.09
N LEU A 395 -10.91 -13.19 7.22
CA LEU A 395 -10.84 -13.30 5.76
C LEU A 395 -9.86 -12.29 5.18
N ARG A 396 -9.25 -12.66 4.05
CA ARG A 396 -8.40 -11.77 3.25
C ARG A 396 -8.90 -11.73 1.82
N HIS A 397 -9.05 -10.56 1.22
CA HIS A 397 -9.54 -10.41 -0.16
C HIS A 397 -8.96 -9.13 -0.80
N PRO A 398 -8.74 -9.07 -2.13
CA PRO A 398 -8.97 -10.08 -3.17
C PRO A 398 -7.79 -11.04 -3.41
N ASP A 399 -8.01 -12.15 -4.11
CA ASP A 399 -6.91 -12.99 -4.60
C ASP A 399 -6.35 -12.44 -5.93
N HIS A 400 -5.10 -11.96 -5.89
CA HIS A 400 -4.38 -11.41 -7.03
C HIS A 400 -3.75 -12.50 -7.93
N ASN A 401 -4.56 -13.38 -8.52
CA ASN A 401 -4.06 -14.39 -9.46
C ASN A 401 -3.75 -13.77 -10.83
N MET A 402 -2.46 -13.58 -11.16
CA MET A 402 -2.01 -12.92 -12.40
C MET A 402 -2.52 -13.58 -13.70
N PHE A 403 -2.84 -14.89 -13.69
CA PHE A 403 -3.28 -15.61 -14.89
C PHE A 403 -4.81 -15.67 -15.06
N GLU A 404 -5.60 -15.41 -14.01
CA GLU A 404 -7.07 -15.37 -14.09
C GLU A 404 -7.59 -13.95 -14.41
N ASN A 405 -6.82 -12.92 -14.08
CA ASN A 405 -7.23 -11.51 -14.16
C ASN A 405 -6.57 -10.72 -15.30
N LEU A 406 -6.01 -11.37 -16.32
CA LEU A 406 -5.40 -10.68 -17.48
C LEU A 406 -6.38 -9.80 -18.27
N GLY A 407 -7.69 -9.91 -18.03
CA GLY A 407 -8.72 -9.00 -18.54
C GLY A 407 -9.36 -8.07 -17.50
N ASP A 408 -9.03 -8.20 -16.21
CA ASP A 408 -9.68 -7.47 -15.13
C ASP A 408 -8.67 -6.67 -14.31
N MET A 409 -8.84 -5.33 -14.29
CA MET A 409 -7.94 -4.39 -13.63
C MET A 409 -7.96 -4.50 -12.10
N THR A 410 -8.73 -5.44 -11.54
CA THR A 410 -8.88 -5.80 -10.12
C THR A 410 -7.55 -6.08 -9.42
N PHE A 411 -6.47 -6.34 -10.16
CA PHE A 411 -5.10 -6.47 -9.63
C PHE A 411 -4.60 -5.23 -8.86
N TYR A 412 -5.14 -4.04 -9.13
CA TYR A 412 -4.67 -2.77 -8.56
C TYR A 412 -5.57 -2.17 -7.49
N TRP A 413 -6.75 -2.73 -7.24
CA TRP A 413 -7.75 -2.16 -6.32
C TRP A 413 -7.71 -2.82 -4.95
N ALA A 414 -8.15 -2.08 -3.93
CA ALA A 414 -8.12 -2.52 -2.53
C ALA A 414 -9.48 -2.36 -1.85
N HIS A 415 -9.65 -3.10 -0.74
CA HIS A 415 -10.63 -2.74 0.28
C HIS A 415 -10.00 -1.67 1.15
N HIS A 416 -10.50 -0.45 1.05
CA HIS A 416 -9.87 0.72 1.65
C HIS A 416 -10.71 1.34 2.79
N GLU A 417 -11.93 0.85 2.99
CA GLU A 417 -12.77 1.18 4.13
C GLU A 417 -12.11 0.80 5.48
N LYS A 418 -12.31 1.66 6.49
CA LYS A 418 -11.96 1.39 7.89
C LYS A 418 -13.19 1.57 8.76
N PHE A 419 -13.69 0.49 9.34
CA PHE A 419 -14.75 0.57 10.31
C PHE A 419 -14.78 -0.61 11.27
N ILE A 420 -15.39 -0.37 12.43
CA ILE A 420 -15.62 -1.37 13.47
C ILE A 420 -17.10 -1.34 13.82
N VAL A 421 -17.75 -2.49 13.97
CA VAL A 421 -19.10 -2.60 14.53
C VAL A 421 -19.06 -3.48 15.77
N ILE A 422 -19.62 -2.99 16.87
CA ILE A 422 -19.68 -3.69 18.17
C ILE A 422 -21.16 -3.87 18.55
N ASP A 423 -21.56 -5.13 18.69
CA ASP A 423 -22.88 -5.57 19.14
C ASP A 423 -24.06 -4.90 18.40
N TYR A 424 -23.87 -4.47 17.15
CA TYR A 424 -24.85 -3.71 16.35
C TYR A 424 -25.37 -2.44 17.06
N HIS A 425 -24.63 -1.95 18.06
CA HIS A 425 -25.01 -0.82 18.91
C HIS A 425 -24.07 0.37 18.73
N LEU A 426 -22.77 0.11 18.57
CA LEU A 426 -21.73 1.10 18.39
C LEU A 426 -20.96 0.78 17.11
N ALA A 427 -20.67 1.80 16.29
CA ALA A 427 -19.73 1.67 15.19
C ALA A 427 -18.68 2.77 15.21
N PHE A 428 -17.50 2.49 14.68
CA PHE A 428 -16.45 3.45 14.37
C PHE A 428 -16.25 3.47 12.85
N ILE A 429 -16.08 4.64 12.23
CA ILE A 429 -15.90 4.81 10.78
C ILE A 429 -15.03 6.05 10.49
N GLY A 430 -14.06 5.96 9.59
CA GLY A 430 -13.18 7.11 9.28
C GLY A 430 -11.96 6.76 8.43
N GLY A 431 -10.91 7.59 8.55
CA GLY A 431 -9.63 7.38 7.88
C GLY A 431 -8.61 6.52 8.63
N LEU A 432 -8.83 6.29 9.94
CA LEU A 432 -7.88 5.60 10.83
C LEU A 432 -8.01 4.07 10.77
N ASP A 433 -7.00 3.43 10.19
CA ASP A 433 -6.77 1.98 10.29
C ASP A 433 -6.29 1.58 11.69
N LEU A 434 -6.56 0.34 12.12
CA LEU A 434 -5.95 -0.25 13.32
C LEU A 434 -4.52 -0.76 13.06
N CYS A 435 -3.61 0.11 12.60
CA CYS A 435 -2.22 -0.25 12.30
C CYS A 435 -1.19 0.82 12.70
N TYR A 436 0.08 0.51 12.42
CA TYR A 436 1.22 1.35 12.80
C TYR A 436 1.22 2.73 12.13
N GLY A 437 1.78 3.71 12.85
CA GLY A 437 1.98 5.09 12.43
C GLY A 437 0.74 6.00 12.55
N ARG A 438 -0.44 5.44 12.84
CA ARG A 438 -1.71 6.19 12.94
C ARG A 438 -1.94 6.84 14.29
N TRP A 439 -1.28 6.34 15.34
CA TRP A 439 -1.45 6.89 16.70
C TRP A 439 -0.70 8.22 16.80
N ASP A 440 -1.40 9.29 17.13
CA ASP A 440 -0.82 10.63 17.30
C ASP A 440 -1.65 11.48 18.27
N THR A 441 -1.06 12.59 18.72
CA THR A 441 -1.72 13.64 19.50
C THR A 441 -1.76 14.95 18.71
N ILE A 442 -2.64 15.87 19.11
CA ILE A 442 -2.85 17.17 18.44
C ILE A 442 -1.63 18.11 18.40
N GLN A 443 -0.59 17.85 19.20
CA GLN A 443 0.67 18.61 19.14
C GLN A 443 1.69 17.98 18.18
N HIS A 444 1.42 16.76 17.69
CA HIS A 444 2.16 16.08 16.63
C HIS A 444 3.68 16.00 16.84
N PRO A 445 4.15 15.38 17.94
CA PRO A 445 5.58 15.28 18.22
C PRO A 445 6.31 14.39 17.20
N LEU A 446 7.55 14.78 16.90
CA LEU A 446 8.45 14.07 15.99
C LEU A 446 9.50 13.28 16.77
N ALA A 447 9.91 13.77 17.93
CA ALA A 447 10.90 13.14 18.79
C ALA A 447 10.24 12.10 19.72
N ASP A 448 10.99 11.03 19.98
CA ASP A 448 10.60 9.94 20.90
C ASP A 448 11.85 9.37 21.59
N VAL A 449 12.77 10.28 21.95
CA VAL A 449 13.98 9.96 22.72
C VAL A 449 13.75 10.47 24.13
N HIS A 450 13.83 9.55 25.09
CA HIS A 450 13.55 9.79 26.49
C HIS A 450 14.80 9.47 27.33
N PRO A 451 15.71 10.45 27.56
CA PRO A 451 16.80 10.30 28.52
C PRO A 451 16.29 9.96 29.93
N SER A 452 15.07 10.43 30.23
CA SER A 452 14.34 10.15 31.47
C SER A 452 13.93 8.68 31.64
N GLY A 453 14.04 7.85 30.59
CA GLY A 453 13.86 6.40 30.63
C GLY A 453 13.10 5.88 29.41
N VAL A 454 13.61 4.80 28.81
CA VAL A 454 13.04 4.17 27.60
C VAL A 454 11.60 3.68 27.79
N GLN A 455 11.18 3.41 29.03
CA GLN A 455 9.80 3.02 29.35
C GLN A 455 8.76 4.12 29.06
N ASN A 456 9.20 5.36 28.87
CA ASN A 456 8.35 6.49 28.53
C ASN A 456 8.12 6.64 27.02
N GLU A 457 8.81 5.85 26.19
CA GLU A 457 8.64 5.87 24.74
C GLU A 457 7.17 5.74 24.34
N VAL A 458 6.78 6.56 23.40
CA VAL A 458 5.41 6.62 22.92
C VAL A 458 5.23 5.68 21.73
N TRP A 459 6.17 5.60 20.77
CA TRP A 459 6.02 4.78 19.55
C TRP A 459 7.04 3.63 19.48
N PRO A 460 6.67 2.40 19.83
CA PRO A 460 7.62 1.29 19.88
C PRO A 460 7.85 0.66 18.49
N GLY A 461 9.10 0.27 18.20
CA GLY A 461 9.47 -0.43 16.97
C GLY A 461 8.98 0.27 15.70
N GLN A 462 8.31 -0.47 14.81
CA GLN A 462 7.79 0.05 13.54
C GLN A 462 6.71 1.13 13.68
N ASP A 463 6.13 1.33 14.87
CA ASP A 463 5.16 2.39 15.06
C ASP A 463 5.81 3.79 15.01
N TYR A 464 7.12 3.87 15.24
CA TYR A 464 7.93 5.04 14.96
C TYR A 464 8.42 4.99 13.51
N ASN A 465 7.80 5.79 12.66
CA ASN A 465 8.02 5.70 11.22
C ASN A 465 8.04 7.07 10.53
N ASN A 466 8.81 7.18 9.45
CA ASN A 466 8.79 8.32 8.55
C ASN A 466 8.86 7.83 7.10
N ASN A 467 7.70 7.79 6.45
CA ASN A 467 7.56 7.29 5.09
C ASN A 467 8.38 8.07 4.06
N ARG A 468 8.81 9.31 4.31
CA ARG A 468 9.66 10.04 3.35
C ARG A 468 11.11 9.54 3.37
N ILE A 469 11.55 9.05 4.51
CA ILE A 469 12.92 8.57 4.73
C ILE A 469 13.01 7.07 4.44
N MET A 470 12.09 6.28 4.99
CA MET A 470 12.08 4.82 4.87
C MET A 470 10.64 4.31 4.94
N ASP A 471 10.26 3.41 4.02
CA ASP A 471 8.96 2.73 4.08
C ASP A 471 9.02 1.55 5.06
N PHE A 472 7.85 1.04 5.46
CA PHE A 472 7.76 -0.20 6.22
C PHE A 472 8.40 -1.36 5.42
N HIS A 473 9.28 -2.12 6.07
CA HIS A 473 9.88 -3.32 5.48
C HIS A 473 9.82 -4.46 6.50
N THR A 474 9.48 -5.66 6.03
CA THR A 474 9.49 -6.89 6.86
C THR A 474 8.61 -6.73 8.13
N VAL A 475 7.34 -6.32 7.98
CA VAL A 475 6.41 -6.00 9.09
C VAL A 475 6.28 -7.10 10.16
N GLN A 476 6.46 -8.36 9.78
CA GLN A 476 6.49 -9.50 10.72
C GLN A 476 7.67 -9.47 11.71
N ASP A 477 8.72 -8.71 11.39
CA ASP A 477 9.92 -8.51 12.19
C ASP A 477 9.94 -7.06 12.69
N TRP A 478 8.96 -6.77 13.55
CA TRP A 478 8.70 -5.44 14.11
C TRP A 478 9.91 -4.82 14.84
N ALA A 479 10.94 -5.61 15.17
CA ALA A 479 12.17 -5.19 15.85
C ALA A 479 13.37 -4.92 14.90
N ASN A 480 13.25 -5.18 13.59
CA ASN A 480 14.38 -5.12 12.64
C ASN A 480 14.24 -4.06 11.54
N ASN A 481 13.25 -3.18 11.60
CA ASN A 481 13.06 -2.08 10.64
C ASN A 481 12.71 -0.78 11.37
N GLU A 482 13.72 -0.15 11.97
CA GLU A 482 13.53 1.02 12.82
C GLU A 482 14.29 2.21 12.23
N LEU A 483 13.56 3.30 12.02
CA LEU A 483 14.15 4.62 11.85
C LEU A 483 14.90 4.96 13.15
N ASP A 484 16.15 5.38 13.06
CA ASP A 484 16.93 5.74 14.25
C ASP A 484 16.34 7.00 14.90
N LYS A 485 15.64 6.82 16.03
CA LYS A 485 14.97 7.90 16.76
C LYS A 485 15.95 8.95 17.29
N THR A 486 17.23 8.60 17.41
CA THR A 486 18.28 9.54 17.85
C THR A 486 18.79 10.44 16.73
N GLU A 487 18.38 10.17 15.48
CA GLU A 487 18.92 10.83 14.29
C GLU A 487 17.84 11.43 13.38
N TYR A 488 16.59 10.96 13.45
CA TYR A 488 15.47 11.45 12.63
C TYR A 488 14.20 11.54 13.46
N GLY A 489 13.34 12.50 13.11
CA GLY A 489 11.97 12.59 13.60
C GLY A 489 11.02 11.67 12.83
N ARG A 490 9.96 11.17 13.49
CA ARG A 490 8.85 10.48 12.82
C ARG A 490 8.08 11.46 11.93
N MET A 491 7.34 10.92 10.96
CA MET A 491 6.35 11.70 10.21
C MET A 491 5.03 11.68 11.00
N PRO A 492 4.55 12.82 11.49
CA PRO A 492 3.30 12.85 12.23
C PRO A 492 2.08 12.64 11.34
N TRP A 493 0.97 12.22 11.96
CA TRP A 493 -0.23 11.71 11.28
C TRP A 493 -1.47 12.45 11.78
N HIS A 494 -2.11 13.18 10.88
CA HIS A 494 -3.36 13.89 11.13
C HIS A 494 -4.54 13.16 10.47
N ASP A 495 -5.57 12.82 11.24
CA ASP A 495 -6.76 12.11 10.71
C ASP A 495 -8.04 12.41 11.49
N VAL A 496 -9.20 12.11 10.88
CA VAL A 496 -10.52 12.29 11.48
C VAL A 496 -11.37 11.04 11.33
N ALA A 497 -12.03 10.65 12.41
CA ALA A 497 -12.96 9.52 12.46
C ALA A 497 -14.23 9.85 13.26
N MET A 498 -15.23 8.99 13.13
CA MET A 498 -16.53 9.11 13.79
C MET A 498 -16.85 7.85 14.59
N ALA A 499 -17.54 8.00 15.73
CA ALA A 499 -18.30 6.93 16.36
C ALA A 499 -19.80 7.20 16.27
N VAL A 500 -20.55 6.15 16.02
CA VAL A 500 -21.97 6.18 15.68
C VAL A 500 -22.74 5.25 16.62
N VAL A 501 -23.80 5.77 17.22
CA VAL A 501 -24.84 4.98 17.91
C VAL A 501 -26.19 5.39 17.31
N GLY A 502 -26.95 4.42 16.81
CA GLY A 502 -28.22 4.65 16.13
C GLY A 502 -28.44 3.70 14.97
N GLU A 503 -29.48 3.95 14.15
CA GLU A 503 -29.83 3.09 13.02
C GLU A 503 -28.71 2.97 11.97
N CYS A 504 -27.85 3.99 11.81
CA CYS A 504 -26.70 3.92 10.89
C CYS A 504 -25.73 2.77 11.21
N VAL A 505 -25.69 2.28 12.46
CA VAL A 505 -24.85 1.12 12.83
C VAL A 505 -25.29 -0.13 12.08
N LEU A 506 -26.60 -0.28 11.83
CA LEU A 506 -27.13 -1.39 11.04
C LEU A 506 -26.71 -1.31 9.58
N ASP A 507 -26.69 -0.10 9.01
CA ASP A 507 -26.29 0.12 7.62
C ASP A 507 -24.81 -0.26 7.41
N ILE A 508 -23.93 0.10 8.35
CA ILE A 508 -22.52 -0.31 8.36
C ILE A 508 -22.40 -1.84 8.52
N ALA A 509 -23.17 -2.44 9.43
CA ALA A 509 -23.15 -3.89 9.63
C ALA A 509 -23.67 -4.67 8.40
N GLU A 510 -24.70 -4.17 7.72
CA GLU A 510 -25.21 -4.74 6.47
C GLU A 510 -24.18 -4.69 5.35
N HIS A 511 -23.40 -3.61 5.28
CA HIS A 511 -22.27 -3.50 4.37
C HIS A 511 -21.25 -4.62 4.62
N PHE A 512 -20.85 -4.82 5.88
CA PHE A 512 -19.92 -5.88 6.28
C PHE A 512 -20.45 -7.28 5.93
N VAL A 513 -21.72 -7.57 6.25
CA VAL A 513 -22.34 -8.87 5.97
C VAL A 513 -22.40 -9.16 4.47
N LEU A 514 -22.74 -8.16 3.65
CA LEU A 514 -22.72 -8.29 2.19
C LEU A 514 -21.30 -8.64 1.69
N ARG A 515 -20.28 -7.90 2.17
CA ARG A 515 -18.87 -8.12 1.83
C ARG A 515 -18.39 -9.50 2.26
N TRP A 516 -18.67 -9.90 3.50
CA TRP A 516 -18.33 -11.21 4.04
C TRP A 516 -18.89 -12.34 3.18
N ASN A 517 -20.19 -12.28 2.89
CA ASN A 517 -20.88 -13.29 2.09
C ASN A 517 -20.36 -13.32 0.64
N HIS A 518 -20.02 -12.16 0.08
CA HIS A 518 -19.37 -12.09 -1.23
C HIS A 518 -18.01 -12.79 -1.22
N ILE A 519 -17.14 -12.49 -0.25
CA ILE A 519 -15.81 -13.11 -0.13
C ILE A 519 -15.93 -14.62 0.15
N LYS A 520 -16.89 -15.02 0.98
CA LYS A 520 -17.22 -16.43 1.22
C LYS A 520 -17.57 -17.14 -0.08
N ARG A 521 -18.41 -16.54 -0.92
CA ARG A 521 -18.79 -17.11 -2.22
C ARG A 521 -17.66 -17.12 -3.23
N ASP A 522 -16.88 -16.04 -3.27
CA ASP A 522 -15.85 -15.82 -4.27
C ASP A 522 -14.63 -16.73 -4.03
N LYS A 523 -14.13 -16.70 -2.80
CA LYS A 523 -12.85 -17.30 -2.43
C LYS A 523 -12.97 -18.50 -1.51
N TYR A 524 -13.82 -18.42 -0.47
CA TYR A 524 -13.91 -19.44 0.58
C TYR A 524 -15.09 -20.41 0.41
N LYS A 525 -15.58 -20.57 -0.83
CA LYS A 525 -16.84 -21.29 -1.12
C LYS A 525 -16.86 -22.73 -0.64
N HIS A 526 -15.69 -23.37 -0.59
CA HIS A 526 -15.52 -24.77 -0.21
C HIS A 526 -14.90 -24.94 1.19
N ASP A 527 -14.63 -23.84 1.89
CA ASP A 527 -14.05 -23.86 3.23
C ASP A 527 -15.17 -23.96 4.27
N SER A 528 -15.36 -25.11 4.91
CA SER A 528 -16.40 -25.32 5.91
C SER A 528 -16.16 -24.57 7.22
N SER A 529 -14.97 -23.99 7.43
CA SER A 529 -14.65 -23.17 8.60
C SER A 529 -15.13 -21.73 8.49
N VAL A 530 -15.58 -21.31 7.30
CA VAL A 530 -16.14 -19.97 7.07
C VAL A 530 -17.64 -20.09 6.88
N ASP A 531 -18.40 -19.50 7.80
CA ASP A 531 -19.86 -19.52 7.76
C ASP A 531 -20.45 -18.38 6.93
N TRP A 532 -21.71 -18.55 6.52
CA TRP A 532 -22.52 -17.53 5.87
C TRP A 532 -23.23 -16.70 6.94
N LEU A 533 -23.18 -15.39 6.80
CA LEU A 533 -23.83 -14.47 7.74
C LEU A 533 -25.21 -14.07 7.21
N CYS A 534 -26.24 -14.25 8.02
CA CYS A 534 -27.61 -13.86 7.72
C CYS A 534 -28.01 -12.71 8.63
N ILE A 535 -28.64 -11.67 8.10
CA ILE A 535 -29.10 -10.57 8.96
C ILE A 535 -30.60 -10.71 9.28
N SER A 536 -30.93 -10.65 10.57
CA SER A 536 -32.30 -10.74 11.07
C SER A 536 -33.03 -9.41 11.01
N THR A 537 -32.33 -8.29 10.80
CA THR A 537 -32.88 -6.92 10.78
C THR A 537 -33.85 -6.68 9.62
N ARG A 538 -33.73 -7.45 8.53
CA ARG A 538 -34.63 -7.43 7.37
C ARG A 538 -35.73 -8.51 7.41
N ALA A 539 -35.75 -9.33 8.46
CA ALA A 539 -36.78 -10.36 8.61
C ALA A 539 -38.12 -9.75 9.06
N GLU A 540 -39.20 -10.18 8.42
CA GLU A 540 -40.56 -9.88 8.86
C GLU A 540 -40.86 -10.52 10.23
N LYS A 541 -41.89 -10.03 10.92
CA LYS A 541 -42.35 -10.54 12.23
C LYS A 541 -42.65 -12.05 12.26
N HIS A 542 -42.87 -12.68 11.10
CA HIS A 542 -43.13 -14.12 10.98
C HIS A 542 -41.89 -14.94 10.58
N GLY A 543 -40.69 -14.35 10.60
CA GLY A 543 -39.41 -15.02 10.34
C GLY A 543 -39.07 -15.21 8.86
N SER A 544 -39.90 -14.71 7.94
CA SER A 544 -39.58 -14.65 6.52
C SER A 544 -38.75 -13.40 6.22
N ASN A 545 -37.63 -13.52 5.49
CA ASN A 545 -36.81 -12.37 5.08
C ASN A 545 -36.88 -12.23 3.55
N PRO A 546 -37.91 -11.55 3.01
CA PRO A 546 -38.12 -11.45 1.56
C PRO A 546 -37.04 -10.65 0.84
N ASP A 547 -36.25 -9.89 1.58
CA ASP A 547 -35.21 -8.97 1.12
C ASP A 547 -33.79 -9.45 1.48
N GLU A 548 -33.65 -10.71 1.90
CA GLU A 548 -32.36 -11.30 2.22
C GLU A 548 -31.40 -11.30 1.02
N ASP A 549 -31.94 -11.41 -0.19
CA ASP A 549 -31.17 -11.34 -1.44
C ASP A 549 -30.48 -9.97 -1.63
N LEU A 550 -30.89 -8.93 -0.90
CA LEU A 550 -30.24 -7.62 -0.96
C LEU A 550 -28.89 -7.60 -0.23
N VAL A 551 -28.75 -8.40 0.83
CA VAL A 551 -27.56 -8.48 1.71
C VAL A 551 -26.78 -9.79 1.57
N ALA A 552 -27.22 -10.68 0.69
CA ALA A 552 -26.51 -11.88 0.30
C ALA A 552 -26.47 -12.00 -1.23
N VAL A 553 -25.30 -12.24 -1.82
CA VAL A 553 -25.21 -12.24 -3.29
C VAL A 553 -25.94 -13.43 -3.92
N GLN A 554 -26.11 -14.54 -3.19
CA GLN A 554 -27.04 -15.65 -3.46
C GLN A 554 -26.90 -16.69 -2.34
N ARG A 555 -27.98 -17.34 -1.88
CA ARG A 555 -27.89 -18.49 -0.96
C ARG A 555 -27.67 -19.79 -1.75
N PRO A 556 -26.53 -20.49 -1.61
CA PRO A 556 -26.40 -21.84 -2.15
C PRO A 556 -27.45 -22.76 -1.53
N ARG A 557 -28.15 -23.54 -2.37
CA ARG A 557 -29.10 -24.57 -1.89
C ARG A 557 -28.43 -25.64 -1.03
N HIS A 558 -27.15 -25.89 -1.28
CA HIS A 558 -26.30 -26.80 -0.53
C HIS A 558 -25.04 -26.04 -0.09
N PRO A 559 -25.10 -25.27 1.02
CA PRO A 559 -23.97 -24.46 1.48
C PRO A 559 -22.85 -25.36 2.05
N VAL A 560 -21.61 -24.93 1.86
CA VAL A 560 -20.47 -25.40 2.66
C VAL A 560 -20.22 -24.35 3.75
N GLY A 561 -20.26 -24.77 5.01
CA GLY A 561 -20.42 -23.87 6.17
C GLY A 561 -21.89 -23.75 6.59
N GLN A 562 -22.13 -23.17 7.75
CA GLN A 562 -23.47 -22.94 8.31
C GLN A 562 -24.00 -21.55 7.93
N TYR A 563 -25.32 -21.36 8.08
CA TYR A 563 -25.93 -20.04 8.06
C TYR A 563 -26.10 -19.57 9.49
N ILE A 564 -25.40 -18.51 9.88
CA ILE A 564 -25.45 -17.94 11.22
C ILE A 564 -26.28 -16.66 11.17
N ASN A 565 -27.33 -16.59 11.99
CA ASN A 565 -28.14 -15.39 12.11
C ASN A 565 -27.44 -14.37 13.01
N HIS A 566 -27.29 -13.16 12.50
CA HIS A 566 -26.79 -12.00 13.19
C HIS A 566 -27.87 -10.91 13.25
N PRO A 567 -27.92 -10.11 14.32
CA PRO A 567 -27.17 -10.29 15.57
C PRO A 567 -27.54 -11.62 16.25
N ILE A 568 -26.63 -12.20 17.05
CA ILE A 568 -26.82 -13.54 17.63
C ILE A 568 -28.00 -13.51 18.60
N THR A 569 -28.05 -12.47 19.43
CA THR A 569 -29.22 -12.14 20.24
C THR A 569 -30.18 -11.30 19.40
N PRO A 570 -31.49 -11.63 19.34
CA PRO A 570 -32.45 -10.81 18.63
C PRO A 570 -32.41 -9.35 19.08
N LEU A 571 -32.14 -8.46 18.13
CA LEU A 571 -32.00 -7.03 18.39
C LEU A 571 -33.36 -6.35 18.47
N ASP A 572 -33.57 -5.60 19.55
CA ASP A 572 -34.71 -4.69 19.67
C ASP A 572 -34.42 -3.40 18.91
N LEU A 573 -34.85 -3.34 17.65
CA LEU A 573 -34.66 -2.18 16.76
C LEU A 573 -35.21 -0.87 17.33
N SER A 574 -36.17 -0.93 18.27
CA SER A 574 -36.67 0.30 18.90
C SER A 574 -35.61 1.02 19.74
N LYS A 575 -34.60 0.28 20.23
CA LYS A 575 -33.48 0.84 21.00
C LYS A 575 -32.43 1.57 20.17
N LEU A 576 -32.50 1.47 18.84
CA LEU A 576 -31.60 2.19 17.93
C LEU A 576 -32.20 3.49 17.40
N LYS A 577 -33.49 3.72 17.65
CA LYS A 577 -34.17 4.96 17.28
C LYS A 577 -33.93 6.05 18.32
N ASP A 578 -34.00 7.30 17.87
CA ASP A 578 -34.02 8.48 18.74
C ASP A 578 -32.86 8.55 19.75
N GLN A 579 -31.65 8.20 19.30
CA GLN A 579 -30.44 8.13 20.13
C GLN A 579 -29.74 9.49 20.30
N GLY A 580 -29.91 10.39 19.33
CA GLY A 580 -29.26 11.70 19.29
C GLY A 580 -29.98 12.65 18.35
N THR A 581 -29.25 13.61 17.80
CA THR A 581 -29.79 14.71 16.99
C THR A 581 -29.29 14.73 15.55
N VAL A 582 -28.41 13.79 15.18
CA VAL A 582 -27.74 13.80 13.89
C VAL A 582 -28.54 12.97 12.87
N GLN A 583 -29.02 13.63 11.83
CA GLN A 583 -29.45 12.95 10.61
C GLN A 583 -28.22 12.53 9.83
N ALA A 584 -28.14 11.25 9.45
CA ALA A 584 -26.99 10.72 8.75
C ALA A 584 -27.35 9.72 7.66
N GLN A 585 -26.48 9.56 6.67
CA GLN A 585 -26.65 8.60 5.60
C GLN A 585 -25.30 7.95 5.29
N ILE A 586 -25.26 6.62 5.29
CA ILE A 586 -24.10 5.87 4.81
C ILE A 586 -24.08 5.93 3.28
N VAL A 587 -22.90 6.19 2.72
CA VAL A 587 -22.62 6.20 1.28
C VAL A 587 -21.38 5.34 1.03
N ARG A 588 -21.29 4.72 -0.15
CA ARG A 588 -20.18 3.83 -0.49
C ARG A 588 -19.70 3.96 -1.93
N SER A 589 -18.48 3.49 -2.13
CA SER A 589 -17.93 3.07 -3.41
C SER A 589 -17.83 1.56 -3.40
N SER A 590 -18.55 0.86 -4.28
CA SER A 590 -18.54 -0.60 -4.35
C SER A 590 -18.99 -1.08 -5.72
N ASP A 591 -18.53 -2.26 -6.14
CA ASP A 591 -18.81 -2.84 -7.46
C ASP A 591 -18.77 -4.38 -7.41
N ASP A 592 -18.89 -5.04 -8.56
CA ASP A 592 -19.01 -6.51 -8.62
C ASP A 592 -17.79 -7.23 -8.02
N TRP A 593 -16.58 -6.73 -8.29
CA TRP A 593 -15.35 -7.34 -7.77
C TRP A 593 -15.30 -7.30 -6.25
N SER A 594 -15.79 -6.20 -5.64
CA SER A 594 -15.65 -5.96 -4.22
C SER A 594 -16.84 -6.51 -3.43
N SER A 595 -18.08 -6.31 -3.88
CA SER A 595 -19.32 -6.65 -3.14
C SER A 595 -20.26 -7.59 -3.90
N GLY A 596 -20.00 -7.89 -5.17
CA GLY A 596 -20.93 -8.67 -6.01
C GLY A 596 -22.21 -7.91 -6.37
N ILE A 597 -22.12 -6.58 -6.51
CA ILE A 597 -23.24 -5.68 -6.85
C ILE A 597 -22.90 -4.84 -8.08
N LEU A 598 -23.92 -4.28 -8.73
CA LEU A 598 -23.68 -3.23 -9.73
C LEU A 598 -23.01 -2.01 -9.09
N ASN A 599 -22.13 -1.36 -9.86
CA ASN A 599 -21.40 -0.15 -9.47
C ASN A 599 -22.26 0.88 -8.71
N GLU A 600 -21.87 1.15 -7.47
CA GLU A 600 -22.38 2.22 -6.63
C GLU A 600 -21.27 3.23 -6.36
N LYS A 601 -21.57 4.52 -6.58
CA LYS A 601 -20.66 5.66 -6.39
C LYS A 601 -21.34 6.79 -5.61
N SER A 602 -22.11 6.41 -4.58
CA SER A 602 -22.94 7.34 -3.81
C SER A 602 -22.08 8.36 -3.03
N ILE A 603 -20.83 8.02 -2.72
CA ILE A 603 -19.84 8.96 -2.15
C ILE A 603 -19.61 10.17 -3.07
N GLN A 604 -19.27 9.94 -4.35
CA GLN A 604 -19.00 11.03 -5.28
C GLN A 604 -20.24 11.91 -5.48
N ASN A 605 -21.42 11.28 -5.55
CA ASN A 605 -22.68 12.02 -5.65
C ASN A 605 -22.88 12.93 -4.44
N ALA A 606 -22.60 12.44 -3.23
CA ALA A 606 -22.68 13.23 -2.01
C ALA A 606 -21.69 14.40 -1.99
N TYR A 607 -20.43 14.16 -2.34
CA TYR A 607 -19.42 15.24 -2.46
C TYR A 607 -19.87 16.32 -3.46
N CYS A 608 -20.30 15.92 -4.67
CA CYS A 608 -20.74 16.87 -5.68
C CYS A 608 -21.96 17.67 -5.22
N GLU A 609 -22.99 17.01 -4.70
CA GLU A 609 -24.21 17.68 -4.26
C GLU A 609 -23.97 18.63 -3.07
N VAL A 610 -23.18 18.22 -2.07
CA VAL A 610 -22.88 19.07 -0.91
C VAL A 610 -22.07 20.31 -1.32
N ILE A 611 -21.04 20.15 -2.15
CA ILE A 611 -20.23 21.27 -2.66
C ILE A 611 -21.10 22.20 -3.52
N GLU A 612 -21.86 21.64 -4.46
CA GLU A 612 -22.71 22.42 -5.34
C GLU A 612 -23.81 23.14 -4.56
N ASN A 613 -24.25 22.66 -3.40
CA ASN A 613 -25.28 23.34 -2.61
C ASN A 613 -24.74 24.30 -1.55
N ALA A 614 -23.43 24.36 -1.32
CA ALA A 614 -22.83 25.24 -0.32
C ALA A 614 -23.09 26.74 -0.61
N GLN A 615 -23.40 27.49 0.45
CA GLN A 615 -23.82 28.89 0.43
C GLN A 615 -22.79 29.85 1.06
N HIS A 616 -21.81 29.35 1.80
CA HIS A 616 -20.85 30.19 2.52
C HIS A 616 -19.43 29.68 2.37
N TYR A 617 -19.18 28.40 2.67
CA TYR A 617 -17.85 27.84 2.50
C TYR A 617 -17.87 26.32 2.40
N VAL A 618 -16.79 25.78 1.83
CA VAL A 618 -16.46 24.35 1.85
C VAL A 618 -15.05 24.22 2.43
N TYR A 619 -14.91 23.41 3.47
CA TYR A 619 -13.63 23.04 4.07
C TYR A 619 -13.35 21.57 3.81
N ILE A 620 -12.18 21.25 3.27
CA ILE A 620 -11.79 19.90 2.88
C ILE A 620 -10.45 19.59 3.54
N GLU A 621 -10.38 18.48 4.26
CA GLU A 621 -9.10 17.84 4.60
C GLU A 621 -9.05 16.49 3.89
N ASN A 622 -8.09 16.31 2.98
CA ASN A 622 -8.00 15.07 2.21
C ASN A 622 -6.56 14.64 1.93
N GLN A 623 -6.29 13.34 1.92
CA GLN A 623 -4.98 12.81 1.55
C GLN A 623 -4.60 13.10 0.09
N PHE A 624 -5.56 13.15 -0.81
CA PHE A 624 -5.34 13.41 -2.23
C PHE A 624 -6.30 14.48 -2.74
N PHE A 625 -5.91 15.20 -3.79
CA PHE A 625 -6.78 16.14 -4.50
C PHE A 625 -6.61 16.00 -6.03
N ILE A 626 -7.10 14.89 -6.57
CA ILE A 626 -7.08 14.56 -7.99
C ILE A 626 -8.51 14.48 -8.52
N THR A 627 -8.89 15.43 -9.37
CA THR A 627 -10.26 15.57 -9.84
C THR A 627 -10.34 16.26 -11.21
N ALA A 628 -11.43 16.01 -11.92
CA ALA A 628 -11.68 16.60 -13.23
C ALA A 628 -12.82 17.62 -13.19
N THR A 629 -12.73 18.59 -14.10
CA THR A 629 -13.82 19.51 -14.46
C THR A 629 -14.61 19.01 -15.67
N GLY A 630 -14.11 18.01 -16.39
CA GLY A 630 -14.75 17.36 -17.52
C GLY A 630 -13.88 16.30 -18.20
N ASP A 631 -14.41 15.68 -19.26
CA ASP A 631 -13.80 14.53 -19.94
C ASP A 631 -12.48 14.87 -20.67
N GLN A 632 -12.11 16.15 -20.75
CA GLN A 632 -10.85 16.61 -21.34
C GLN A 632 -9.62 16.30 -20.47
N GLN A 633 -9.83 15.93 -19.21
CA GLN A 633 -8.77 15.61 -18.24
C GLN A 633 -8.54 14.10 -18.04
N LEU A 634 -8.97 13.28 -19.02
CA LEU A 634 -8.65 11.86 -19.00
C LEU A 634 -7.13 11.65 -18.79
N PRO A 635 -6.73 10.69 -17.94
CA PRO A 635 -7.54 9.59 -17.40
C PRO A 635 -8.41 9.91 -16.18
N VAL A 636 -8.33 11.10 -15.57
CA VAL A 636 -9.15 11.49 -14.40
C VAL A 636 -10.61 11.72 -14.82
N ARG A 637 -11.58 11.14 -14.10
CA ARG A 637 -13.00 11.09 -14.48
C ARG A 637 -13.97 11.63 -13.43
N ASN A 638 -13.61 11.60 -12.14
CA ASN A 638 -14.48 12.09 -11.09
C ASN A 638 -14.72 13.59 -11.25
N THR A 639 -15.94 14.06 -10.95
CA THR A 639 -16.39 15.41 -11.31
C THR A 639 -16.49 16.37 -10.13
N ILE A 640 -15.75 16.11 -9.06
CA ILE A 640 -15.76 16.95 -7.86
C ILE A 640 -15.15 18.34 -8.17
N GLY A 641 -14.13 18.41 -9.02
CA GLY A 641 -13.57 19.66 -9.52
C GLY A 641 -14.60 20.50 -10.28
N ARG A 642 -15.49 19.85 -11.05
CA ARG A 642 -16.62 20.55 -11.68
C ARG A 642 -17.61 21.12 -10.65
N ALA A 643 -17.95 20.36 -9.62
CA ALA A 643 -18.81 20.85 -8.53
C ALA A 643 -18.22 22.10 -7.85
N ILE A 644 -16.91 22.10 -7.60
CA ILE A 644 -16.18 23.26 -7.05
C ILE A 644 -16.25 24.47 -8.00
N VAL A 645 -15.98 24.27 -9.30
CA VAL A 645 -16.09 25.34 -10.30
C VAL A 645 -17.51 25.91 -10.31
N ASN A 646 -18.54 25.05 -10.33
CA ASN A 646 -19.94 25.46 -10.33
C ASN A 646 -20.29 26.31 -9.11
N ALA A 647 -19.87 25.89 -7.91
CA ALA A 647 -20.12 26.61 -6.67
C ALA A 647 -19.45 28.00 -6.65
N CYS A 648 -18.17 28.08 -7.05
CA CYS A 648 -17.44 29.35 -7.14
C CYS A 648 -18.01 30.31 -8.20
N VAL A 649 -18.35 29.80 -9.40
CA VAL A 649 -18.99 30.61 -10.45
C VAL A 649 -20.34 31.14 -10.00
N ARG A 650 -21.13 30.32 -9.28
CA ARG A 650 -22.39 30.79 -8.71
C ARG A 650 -22.16 31.91 -7.70
N ALA A 651 -21.24 31.72 -6.76
CA ALA A 651 -20.94 32.73 -5.74
C ALA A 651 -20.44 34.06 -6.33
N ASP A 652 -19.60 34.02 -7.37
CA ASP A 652 -19.13 35.21 -8.09
C ASP A 652 -20.26 35.96 -8.79
N LYS A 653 -21.14 35.25 -9.50
CA LYS A 653 -22.34 35.84 -10.12
C LYS A 653 -23.29 36.47 -9.11
N GLU A 654 -23.38 35.90 -7.91
CA GLU A 654 -24.18 36.41 -6.80
C GLU A 654 -23.47 37.52 -6.00
N ASN A 655 -22.19 37.81 -6.31
CA ASN A 655 -21.32 38.70 -5.54
C ASN A 655 -21.32 38.35 -4.04
N ARG A 656 -21.33 37.06 -3.73
CA ARG A 656 -21.38 36.52 -2.37
C ARG A 656 -19.99 36.08 -1.92
N LYS A 657 -19.63 36.41 -0.68
CA LYS A 657 -18.39 35.93 -0.07
C LYS A 657 -18.47 34.41 0.09
N PHE A 658 -17.53 33.71 -0.53
CA PHE A 658 -17.49 32.25 -0.54
C PHE A 658 -16.04 31.77 -0.52
N ARG A 659 -15.75 30.69 0.20
CA ARG A 659 -14.41 30.11 0.27
C ARG A 659 -14.45 28.60 0.12
N VAL A 660 -13.53 28.05 -0.66
CA VAL A 660 -13.16 26.65 -0.69
C VAL A 660 -11.76 26.56 -0.10
N ILE A 661 -11.66 25.98 1.09
CA ILE A 661 -10.43 25.86 1.87
C ILE A 661 -10.05 24.38 1.86
N VAL A 662 -8.85 24.08 1.38
CA VAL A 662 -8.38 22.72 1.16
C VAL A 662 -7.06 22.51 1.89
N VAL A 663 -7.00 21.51 2.76
CA VAL A 663 -5.81 21.08 3.50
C VAL A 663 -5.44 19.66 3.06
N ILE A 664 -4.24 19.48 2.53
CA ILE A 664 -3.75 18.19 2.00
C ILE A 664 -2.28 17.98 2.38
N PRO A 665 -1.70 16.78 2.25
CA PRO A 665 -0.27 16.56 2.46
C PRO A 665 0.58 17.43 1.52
N ALA A 666 1.77 17.83 1.97
CA ALA A 666 2.70 18.56 1.12
C ALA A 666 3.28 17.63 0.04
N ILE A 667 3.57 16.38 0.42
CA ILE A 667 4.02 15.31 -0.46
C ILE A 667 3.19 14.05 -0.17
N PRO A 668 2.74 13.30 -1.19
CA PRO A 668 2.11 12.00 -0.97
C PRO A 668 3.07 11.02 -0.26
N GLY A 669 2.60 10.31 0.77
CA GLY A 669 3.43 9.53 1.68
C GLY A 669 3.99 8.23 1.08
N PHE A 670 5.06 8.35 0.29
CA PHE A 670 5.85 7.25 -0.27
C PHE A 670 7.34 7.49 -0.04
N ALA A 671 8.13 6.43 0.09
CA ALA A 671 9.55 6.53 0.38
C ALA A 671 10.42 7.00 -0.77
N GLY A 672 11.41 7.81 -0.39
CA GLY A 672 12.49 8.24 -1.26
C GLY A 672 12.42 9.73 -1.60
N ASP A 673 13.60 10.26 -1.93
CA ASP A 673 13.76 11.62 -2.44
C ASP A 673 13.01 11.78 -3.76
N LEU A 674 12.26 12.88 -3.90
CA LEU A 674 11.52 13.24 -5.11
C LEU A 674 12.39 13.29 -6.37
N ARG A 675 13.72 13.36 -6.26
CA ARG A 675 14.64 13.30 -7.40
C ARG A 675 14.90 11.88 -7.93
N GLN A 676 14.74 10.85 -7.09
CA GLN A 676 15.14 9.48 -7.41
C GLN A 676 14.11 8.78 -8.31
N ASP A 677 14.53 7.73 -9.03
CA ASP A 677 13.63 6.91 -9.86
C ASP A 677 12.55 6.19 -9.04
N ALA A 678 12.82 5.91 -7.76
CA ALA A 678 11.84 5.32 -6.85
C ALA A 678 10.61 6.23 -6.63
N ALA A 679 10.76 7.55 -6.75
CA ALA A 679 9.70 8.52 -6.52
C ALA A 679 8.84 8.83 -7.77
N ILE A 680 8.98 8.10 -8.88
CA ILE A 680 8.19 8.33 -10.11
C ILE A 680 6.69 8.28 -9.83
N GLY A 681 6.22 7.35 -9.00
CA GLY A 681 4.80 7.25 -8.61
C GLY A 681 4.31 8.47 -7.83
N THR A 682 5.10 8.91 -6.84
CA THR A 682 4.85 10.13 -6.05
C THR A 682 4.75 11.36 -6.95
N ARG A 683 5.70 11.51 -7.89
CA ARG A 683 5.69 12.62 -8.85
C ARG A 683 4.48 12.59 -9.78
N ALA A 684 4.01 11.41 -10.18
CA ALA A 684 2.79 11.27 -10.99
C ALA A 684 1.54 11.73 -10.23
N ILE A 685 1.41 11.35 -8.96
CA ILE A 685 0.30 11.81 -8.10
C ILE A 685 0.33 13.33 -7.96
N MET A 686 1.50 13.91 -7.66
CA MET A 686 1.66 15.36 -7.55
C MET A 686 1.31 16.07 -8.87
N ASP A 687 1.73 15.52 -10.01
CA ASP A 687 1.41 16.06 -11.33
C ASP A 687 -0.11 16.09 -11.59
N TYR A 688 -0.83 15.00 -11.34
CA TYR A 688 -2.30 14.98 -11.45
C TYR A 688 -2.98 15.92 -10.47
N GLN A 689 -2.46 16.04 -9.25
CA GLN A 689 -2.96 16.98 -8.25
C GLN A 689 -2.85 18.42 -8.74
N TYR A 690 -1.67 18.87 -9.20
CA TYR A 690 -1.52 20.22 -9.72
C TYR A 690 -2.32 20.45 -11.01
N LYS A 691 -2.46 19.45 -11.89
CA LYS A 691 -3.34 19.51 -13.09
C LYS A 691 -4.82 19.60 -12.74
N SER A 692 -5.23 19.08 -11.58
CA SER A 692 -6.58 19.25 -11.06
C SER A 692 -6.79 20.67 -10.55
N ILE A 693 -5.80 21.22 -9.84
CA ILE A 693 -5.88 22.52 -9.17
C ILE A 693 -5.66 23.69 -10.14
N ASN A 694 -4.43 23.87 -10.65
CA ASN A 694 -4.01 25.10 -11.34
C ASN A 694 -3.24 24.92 -12.66
N ARG A 695 -2.85 23.71 -13.06
CA ARG A 695 -2.04 23.48 -14.28
C ARG A 695 -2.91 23.10 -15.48
N GLY A 696 -3.02 24.01 -16.44
CA GLY A 696 -3.70 23.81 -17.72
C GLY A 696 -5.12 24.37 -17.74
N GLU A 697 -5.66 24.57 -18.96
CA GLU A 697 -6.95 25.23 -19.18
C GLU A 697 -8.15 24.47 -18.59
N HIS A 698 -8.02 23.16 -18.39
CA HIS A 698 -9.05 22.29 -17.83
C HIS A 698 -8.97 22.13 -16.30
N SER A 699 -7.92 22.64 -15.65
CA SER A 699 -7.86 22.70 -14.18
C SER A 699 -9.02 23.53 -13.60
N ILE A 700 -9.27 23.42 -12.30
CA ILE A 700 -10.26 24.25 -11.60
C ILE A 700 -9.98 25.74 -11.84
N PHE A 701 -8.72 26.17 -11.71
CA PHE A 701 -8.34 27.56 -11.97
C PHE A 701 -8.58 27.95 -13.44
N GLY A 702 -8.21 27.08 -14.38
CA GLY A 702 -8.41 27.33 -15.81
C GLY A 702 -9.90 27.49 -16.18
N GLN A 703 -10.77 26.65 -15.62
CA GLN A 703 -12.21 26.76 -15.86
C GLN A 703 -12.83 28.00 -15.19
N LEU A 704 -12.36 28.40 -14.01
CA LEU A 704 -12.81 29.64 -13.37
C LEU A 704 -12.40 30.87 -14.18
N GLN A 705 -11.14 30.94 -14.62
CA GLN A 705 -10.64 32.01 -15.47
C GLN A 705 -11.43 32.09 -16.79
N LYS A 706 -11.75 30.94 -17.40
CA LYS A 706 -12.59 30.86 -18.59
C LYS A 706 -14.01 31.39 -18.36
N ALA A 707 -14.53 31.24 -17.14
CA ALA A 707 -15.81 31.81 -16.74
C ALA A 707 -15.74 33.30 -16.35
N GLY A 708 -14.55 33.92 -16.39
CA GLY A 708 -14.33 35.31 -15.98
C GLY A 708 -14.18 35.50 -14.47
N VAL A 709 -13.99 34.41 -13.72
CA VAL A 709 -13.87 34.39 -12.25
C VAL A 709 -12.40 34.29 -11.85
N ASP A 710 -11.97 35.12 -10.91
CA ASP A 710 -10.63 35.05 -10.33
C ASP A 710 -10.56 33.91 -9.30
N PRO A 711 -9.83 32.81 -9.56
CA PRO A 711 -9.78 31.66 -8.66
C PRO A 711 -9.19 32.00 -7.29
N THR A 712 -8.28 32.98 -7.20
CA THR A 712 -7.56 33.33 -5.97
C THR A 712 -8.45 34.00 -4.91
N LYS A 713 -9.66 34.43 -5.29
CA LYS A 713 -10.67 34.95 -4.36
C LYS A 713 -11.43 33.85 -3.62
N TYR A 714 -11.49 32.65 -4.20
CA TYR A 714 -12.38 31.58 -3.74
C TYR A 714 -11.64 30.34 -3.25
N LEU A 715 -10.48 30.01 -3.84
CA LEU A 715 -9.77 28.76 -3.58
C LEU A 715 -8.47 28.98 -2.82
N PHE A 716 -8.33 28.28 -1.70
CA PHE A 716 -7.16 28.39 -0.83
C PHE A 716 -6.67 27.00 -0.45
N PHE A 717 -5.39 26.73 -0.70
CA PHE A 717 -4.75 25.44 -0.45
C PHE A 717 -3.66 25.59 0.61
N PHE A 718 -3.67 24.67 1.57
CA PHE A 718 -2.74 24.62 2.69
C PHE A 718 -2.19 23.20 2.85
N ASN A 719 -1.02 23.11 3.45
CA ASN A 719 -0.49 21.87 4.03
C ASN A 719 -0.32 22.06 5.53
N LEU A 720 0.06 20.99 6.21
CA LEU A 720 0.44 21.04 7.62
C LEU A 720 1.92 20.64 7.79
N ARG A 721 2.58 21.21 8.79
CA ARG A 721 3.98 20.92 9.13
C ARG A 721 4.20 21.06 10.64
N ALA A 722 5.11 20.26 11.18
CA ALA A 722 5.49 20.29 12.58
C ALA A 722 7.02 20.36 12.73
N TYR A 723 7.47 20.85 13.88
CA TYR A 723 8.89 20.84 14.27
C TYR A 723 9.04 20.22 15.64
N ASP A 724 10.24 19.77 15.97
CA ASP A 724 10.58 19.24 17.28
C ASP A 724 12.10 19.28 17.52
N ARG A 725 12.51 18.77 18.68
CA ARG A 725 13.90 18.58 19.10
C ARG A 725 14.10 17.15 19.60
N ILE A 726 14.97 16.41 18.94
CA ILE A 726 15.40 15.09 19.40
C ILE A 726 16.19 15.26 20.72
N ASN A 727 15.72 14.68 21.82
CA ASN A 727 16.33 14.86 23.15
C ASN A 727 17.61 14.01 23.35
N LYS A 728 18.58 14.10 22.43
CA LYS A 728 19.87 13.39 22.50
C LYS A 728 20.90 14.22 23.27
N THR A 729 20.80 14.24 24.59
CA THR A 729 21.63 15.10 25.44
C THR A 729 23.07 14.59 25.59
N PRO A 730 24.05 15.43 25.97
CA PRO A 730 25.41 15.01 26.30
C PRO A 730 25.45 13.97 27.42
N ALA A 731 24.53 14.03 28.39
CA ALA A 731 24.41 13.03 29.44
C ALA A 731 23.99 11.67 28.87
N LEU A 732 23.03 11.64 27.95
CA LEU A 732 22.66 10.40 27.25
C LEU A 732 23.87 9.82 26.49
N ILE A 733 24.61 10.66 25.77
CA ILE A 733 25.82 10.23 25.04
C ILE A 733 26.89 9.70 25.99
N GLN A 734 27.05 10.31 27.17
CA GLN A 734 27.99 9.84 28.19
C GLN A 734 27.51 8.51 28.80
N GLN A 735 26.21 8.37 29.05
CA GLN A 735 25.60 7.14 29.53
C GLN A 735 25.78 5.97 28.55
N GLU A 736 25.66 6.20 27.24
CA GLU A 736 25.96 5.21 26.20
C GLU A 736 27.43 4.75 26.27
N LYS A 737 28.36 5.69 26.47
CA LYS A 737 29.81 5.39 26.60
C LYS A 737 30.11 4.59 27.86
N ASP A 738 29.53 4.98 28.99
CA ASP A 738 29.81 4.36 30.29
C ASP A 738 29.20 2.96 30.41
N SER A 739 28.00 2.78 29.84
CA SER A 739 27.31 1.48 29.81
C SER A 739 27.83 0.54 28.71
N GLY A 740 28.40 1.08 27.63
CA GLY A 740 28.73 0.32 26.42
C GLY A 740 27.50 -0.15 25.63
N VAL A 741 26.31 0.39 25.93
CA VAL A 741 25.03 0.08 25.28
C VAL A 741 24.51 1.36 24.63
N SER A 742 24.29 1.33 23.31
CA SER A 742 23.66 2.47 22.61
C SER A 742 22.18 2.59 22.97
N TYR A 743 21.63 3.80 22.87
CA TYR A 743 20.22 4.04 23.08
C TYR A 743 19.38 3.21 22.12
N GLN A 744 19.72 3.15 20.83
CA GLN A 744 19.03 2.30 19.85
C GLN A 744 18.94 0.82 20.28
N GLN A 745 20.02 0.26 20.86
CA GLN A 745 19.98 -1.10 21.39
C GLN A 745 19.03 -1.24 22.59
N LEU A 746 18.91 -0.20 23.41
CA LEU A 746 17.97 -0.13 24.52
C LEU A 746 16.52 -0.05 24.04
N GLN A 747 16.22 0.78 23.02
CA GLN A 747 14.88 0.91 22.42
C GLN A 747 14.41 -0.43 21.85
N ARG A 748 15.30 -1.09 21.10
CA ARG A 748 15.02 -2.41 20.55
C ARG A 748 14.78 -3.44 21.66
N ALA A 749 15.58 -3.42 22.72
CA ALA A 749 15.40 -4.28 23.89
C ALA A 749 14.06 -4.01 24.61
N GLU A 750 13.63 -2.75 24.68
CA GLU A 750 12.32 -2.33 25.20
C GLU A 750 11.19 -2.87 24.36
N ALA A 751 11.20 -2.59 23.05
CA ALA A 751 10.24 -3.11 22.10
C ALA A 751 10.16 -4.65 22.17
N GLU A 752 11.31 -5.34 22.18
CA GLU A 752 11.45 -6.80 22.31
C GLU A 752 10.72 -7.36 23.53
N GLU A 753 10.84 -6.68 24.68
CA GLU A 753 10.16 -7.04 25.92
C GLU A 753 8.64 -6.84 25.85
N ILE A 754 8.18 -5.65 25.46
CA ILE A 754 6.75 -5.29 25.52
C ILE A 754 5.93 -5.93 24.39
N MET A 755 6.54 -6.21 23.24
CA MET A 755 5.84 -6.79 22.09
C MET A 755 6.03 -8.32 21.97
N GLY A 756 7.04 -8.90 22.61
CA GLY A 756 7.34 -10.35 22.53
C GLY A 756 6.34 -11.28 23.25
N THR A 757 5.51 -10.76 24.14
CA THR A 757 4.59 -11.55 24.99
C THR A 757 3.31 -12.02 24.29
N GLY A 758 3.00 -11.52 23.09
CA GLY A 758 1.69 -11.71 22.44
C GLY A 758 1.40 -13.01 21.74
N ILE A 759 2.40 -13.59 21.08
CA ILE A 759 2.16 -14.52 19.97
C ILE A 759 2.99 -15.82 20.10
N HIS A 760 4.00 -15.87 20.97
CA HIS A 760 5.00 -16.93 20.97
C HIS A 760 4.81 -18.03 22.04
N GLY A 761 3.58 -18.21 22.55
CA GLY A 761 3.31 -19.06 23.71
C GLY A 761 3.23 -20.58 23.48
N PHE A 762 3.15 -21.10 22.25
CA PHE A 762 2.83 -22.52 22.05
C PHE A 762 3.63 -23.17 20.91
N ALA A 763 4.12 -24.39 21.17
CA ALA A 763 4.98 -25.18 20.30
C ALA A 763 4.29 -25.60 18.99
N GLU A 764 5.06 -25.65 17.90
CA GLU A 764 4.64 -26.15 16.60
C GLU A 764 4.27 -27.64 16.69
N GLU A 765 3.00 -28.00 16.43
CA GLU A 765 2.67 -29.34 15.95
C GLU A 765 2.73 -29.32 14.42
N GLU A 766 3.70 -30.04 13.87
CA GLU A 766 3.89 -30.28 12.45
C GLU A 766 2.64 -30.94 11.84
N ASN A 767 1.88 -30.22 11.02
CA ASN A 767 1.14 -30.77 9.87
C ASN A 767 0.48 -29.66 9.03
N GLU A 768 1.26 -28.96 8.20
CA GLU A 768 0.76 -28.38 6.94
C GLU A 768 1.95 -28.06 6.01
N LYS A 769 1.87 -28.49 4.74
CA LYS A 769 2.94 -28.41 3.75
C LYS A 769 2.98 -27.05 3.04
N ASP A 770 3.15 -25.96 3.80
CA ASP A 770 3.49 -24.67 3.22
C ASP A 770 4.43 -23.86 4.14
N SER A 771 5.59 -23.49 3.59
CA SER A 771 6.63 -22.59 4.12
C SER A 771 7.41 -23.02 5.38
N LYS A 772 8.72 -23.23 5.18
CA LYS A 772 9.72 -23.18 6.25
C LYS A 772 9.91 -21.71 6.67
N GLN A 773 9.13 -21.20 7.61
CA GLN A 773 9.43 -19.95 8.30
C GLN A 773 9.62 -20.24 9.78
N LYS A 774 10.89 -20.26 10.22
CA LYS A 774 11.24 -20.30 11.64
C LYS A 774 10.80 -18.98 12.28
N GLY A 775 9.76 -19.00 13.10
CA GLY A 775 9.54 -17.94 14.08
C GLY A 775 10.67 -17.97 15.11
N THR A 776 11.37 -16.85 15.27
CA THR A 776 12.50 -16.73 16.22
C THR A 776 11.95 -16.72 17.64
N GLN A 777 12.05 -17.85 18.36
CA GLN A 777 11.94 -17.82 19.83
C GLN A 777 13.04 -16.91 20.38
N ILE A 778 12.69 -15.86 21.13
CA ILE A 778 13.69 -15.16 21.96
C ILE A 778 14.17 -16.19 22.98
N SER A 779 15.42 -16.64 22.84
CA SER A 779 15.98 -17.64 23.75
C SER A 779 16.04 -17.06 25.17
N ARG A 780 16.00 -17.90 26.21
CA ARG A 780 16.22 -17.45 27.60
C ARG A 780 17.54 -16.68 27.75
N THR A 781 18.54 -17.02 26.94
CA THR A 781 19.83 -16.32 26.88
C THR A 781 19.68 -14.91 26.32
N GLU A 782 18.80 -14.72 25.34
CA GLU A 782 18.51 -13.42 24.72
C GLU A 782 17.65 -12.54 25.62
N GLN A 783 16.65 -13.10 26.31
CA GLN A 783 15.92 -12.38 27.37
C GLN A 783 16.85 -11.92 28.50
N GLN A 784 17.79 -12.77 28.92
CA GLN A 784 18.78 -12.38 29.92
C GLN A 784 19.68 -11.25 29.40
N ARG A 785 20.08 -11.30 28.12
CA ARG A 785 20.87 -10.24 27.46
C ARG A 785 20.14 -8.90 27.46
N ILE A 786 18.85 -8.88 27.11
CA ILE A 786 17.98 -7.69 27.13
C ILE A 786 17.92 -7.08 28.53
N ILE A 787 17.63 -7.89 29.55
CA ILE A 787 17.57 -7.45 30.95
C ILE A 787 18.92 -6.91 31.42
N ASP A 788 20.02 -7.60 31.08
CA ASP A 788 21.36 -7.19 31.47
C ASP A 788 21.78 -5.87 30.79
N GLN A 789 21.37 -5.64 29.54
CA GLN A 789 21.60 -4.38 28.83
C GLN A 789 20.85 -3.21 29.47
N LYS A 790 19.54 -3.37 29.73
CA LYS A 790 18.73 -2.35 30.42
C LYS A 790 19.31 -2.02 31.79
N ARG A 791 19.60 -3.05 32.59
CA ARG A 791 20.16 -2.89 33.94
C ARG A 791 21.51 -2.17 33.94
N THR A 792 22.39 -2.51 32.99
CA THR A 792 23.70 -1.84 32.83
C THR A 792 23.51 -0.37 32.48
N PHE A 793 22.59 -0.07 31.55
CA PHE A 793 22.29 1.30 31.11
C PHE A 793 21.69 2.14 32.26
N GLU A 794 20.70 1.61 32.97
CA GLU A 794 20.08 2.29 34.14
C GLU A 794 21.07 2.49 35.30
N ALA A 795 21.97 1.53 35.53
CA ALA A 795 23.00 1.66 36.56
C ALA A 795 23.99 2.79 36.27
N ALA A 796 24.32 3.02 35.00
CA ALA A 796 25.16 4.15 34.58
C ALA A 796 24.47 5.50 34.87
N ARG A 797 23.14 5.58 34.73
CA ARG A 797 22.37 6.81 35.02
C ARG A 797 22.39 7.25 36.47
N LYS A 798 22.32 6.31 37.42
CA LYS A 798 22.34 6.64 38.86
C LYS A 798 23.60 7.39 39.29
N ASN A 799 24.68 7.28 38.52
CA ASN A 799 25.91 8.05 38.76
C ASN A 799 25.83 9.48 38.20
N ILE A 800 24.98 9.73 37.19
CA ILE A 800 24.81 11.02 36.51
C ILE A 800 23.77 11.90 37.24
N ASP A 801 22.62 11.32 37.63
CA ASP A 801 21.51 12.04 38.32
C ASP A 801 21.94 12.67 39.68
N LEU A 802 23.10 12.30 40.22
CA LEU A 802 23.64 12.85 41.48
C LEU A 802 24.45 14.15 41.30
N GLU A 803 24.88 14.48 40.08
CA GLU A 803 25.79 15.61 39.82
C GLU A 803 25.14 16.81 39.09
N ASP A 804 24.09 16.63 38.26
CA ASP A 804 23.41 17.75 37.55
C ASP A 804 21.89 17.49 37.33
N PRO A 805 20.97 18.25 37.96
CA PRO A 805 19.53 17.98 37.97
C PRO A 805 18.73 18.70 36.85
N ILE A 806 19.37 19.18 35.79
CA ILE A 806 18.67 19.90 34.70
C ILE A 806 18.02 18.89 33.75
N TYR A 807 16.68 18.91 33.64
CA TYR A 807 15.94 18.04 32.73
C TYR A 807 15.48 18.83 31.49
N SER A 808 15.94 18.43 30.30
CA SER A 808 15.39 18.88 29.01
C SER A 808 14.11 18.12 28.67
N ALA A 809 13.13 18.81 28.10
CA ALA A 809 11.89 18.19 27.63
C ALA A 809 12.17 17.16 26.51
N ASP A 810 11.45 16.03 26.56
CA ASP A 810 11.57 14.91 25.60
C ASP A 810 11.10 15.30 24.18
N SER A 811 10.15 16.23 24.08
CA SER A 811 9.72 16.89 22.85
C SER A 811 9.36 18.34 23.17
N ILE A 812 9.54 19.24 22.21
CA ILE A 812 9.15 20.66 22.29
C ILE A 812 7.94 20.97 21.40
N ALA A 813 7.27 19.95 20.85
CA ALA A 813 6.13 20.13 19.94
C ALA A 813 4.96 20.90 20.58
N GLU A 814 4.82 20.86 21.92
CA GLU A 814 3.81 21.62 22.63
C GLU A 814 3.99 23.15 22.52
N ASP A 815 5.20 23.64 22.23
CA ASP A 815 5.46 25.06 22.00
C ASP A 815 4.67 25.62 20.82
N ALA A 816 4.29 24.80 19.84
CA ALA A 816 3.43 25.25 18.75
C ALA A 816 1.98 25.50 19.19
N MET A 817 1.59 25.00 20.37
CA MET A 817 0.21 24.94 20.85
C MET A 817 -0.11 26.07 21.84
N ALA A 818 -1.38 26.19 22.20
CA ALA A 818 -1.80 27.20 23.17
C ALA A 818 -1.16 26.91 24.53
N GLN A 819 -0.60 27.96 25.14
CA GLN A 819 0.02 27.89 26.48
C GLN A 819 1.23 26.95 26.59
N GLY A 820 1.80 26.46 25.48
CA GLY A 820 2.97 25.58 25.48
C GLY A 820 4.28 26.25 25.86
N GLY A 821 4.37 27.58 25.68
CA GLY A 821 5.59 28.34 25.96
C GLY A 821 6.23 28.87 24.69
N THR A 822 7.55 29.02 24.73
CA THR A 822 8.40 29.43 23.61
C THR A 822 9.66 28.60 23.59
N VAL A 823 10.17 28.29 22.40
CA VAL A 823 11.40 27.53 22.21
C VAL A 823 12.61 28.30 22.79
N SER A 824 12.53 29.63 22.86
CA SER A 824 13.54 30.43 23.56
C SER A 824 13.62 30.18 25.07
N GLU A 825 12.52 29.78 25.70
CA GLU A 825 12.43 29.47 27.13
C GLU A 825 12.79 27.99 27.43
N GLU A 826 12.83 27.14 26.41
CA GLU A 826 13.17 25.73 26.53
C GLU A 826 14.57 25.49 27.09
N VAL A 827 14.65 24.56 28.02
CA VAL A 827 15.91 24.16 28.65
C VAL A 827 16.57 23.06 27.82
N TRP A 828 17.86 23.24 27.51
CA TRP A 828 18.70 22.21 26.90
C TRP A 828 19.78 21.79 27.89
N GLU A 829 19.88 20.49 28.15
CA GLU A 829 20.94 19.92 28.96
C GLU A 829 22.23 19.92 28.13
N GLY A 830 23.10 20.91 28.31
CA GLY A 830 24.39 21.02 27.59
C GLY A 830 24.65 22.40 27.01
N ASP A 831 25.57 22.48 26.03
CA ASP A 831 25.80 23.70 25.25
C ASP A 831 24.60 23.95 24.32
N PRO A 832 23.89 25.10 24.41
CA PRO A 832 22.78 25.43 23.51
C PRO A 832 23.17 25.40 22.02
N GLU A 833 24.44 25.60 21.68
CA GLU A 833 24.88 25.49 20.28
C GLU A 833 24.85 24.05 19.75
N GLU A 834 24.92 23.05 20.62
CA GLU A 834 24.80 21.63 20.24
C GLU A 834 23.34 21.23 19.96
N GLU A 835 22.37 21.87 20.62
CA GLU A 835 20.93 21.62 20.44
C GLU A 835 20.51 21.70 18.97
N LYS A 836 21.09 22.65 18.22
CA LYS A 836 20.80 22.88 16.79
C LYS A 836 20.94 21.64 15.92
N LYS A 837 21.80 20.70 16.31
CA LYS A 837 22.03 19.44 15.58
C LYS A 837 20.84 18.47 15.71
N HIS A 838 19.94 18.74 16.64
CA HIS A 838 18.81 17.88 17.01
C HIS A 838 17.46 18.51 16.69
N LEU A 839 17.43 19.75 16.20
CA LEU A 839 16.21 20.40 15.72
C LEU A 839 15.81 19.81 14.37
N VAL A 840 14.57 19.34 14.30
CA VAL A 840 14.00 18.66 13.15
C VAL A 840 12.64 19.24 12.78
N GLN A 841 12.28 19.12 11.51
CA GLN A 841 10.93 19.39 11.01
C GLN A 841 10.52 18.28 10.05
N GLU A 842 9.21 18.06 9.95
CA GLU A 842 8.61 17.16 8.98
C GLU A 842 7.21 17.65 8.58
N GLU A 843 6.73 17.29 7.39
CA GLU A 843 5.33 17.49 7.05
C GLU A 843 4.42 16.75 8.04
N LEU A 844 3.30 17.38 8.38
CA LEU A 844 2.24 16.71 9.12
C LEU A 844 1.31 16.05 8.10
N TYR A 845 1.32 14.73 8.08
CA TYR A 845 0.68 13.98 7.02
C TYR A 845 -0.84 13.96 7.20
N VAL A 846 -1.52 14.77 6.38
CA VAL A 846 -2.98 14.86 6.35
C VAL A 846 -3.56 13.60 5.71
N HIS A 847 -3.94 12.63 6.53
CA HIS A 847 -4.61 11.43 6.08
C HIS A 847 -6.14 11.52 6.15
N CYS A 848 -6.70 12.59 6.70
CA CYS A 848 -8.14 12.84 6.73
C CYS A 848 -8.84 12.56 5.38
N LYS A 849 -10.13 12.20 5.44
CA LYS A 849 -11.05 12.25 4.29
C LYS A 849 -12.35 12.92 4.71
N LEU A 850 -12.25 14.22 4.91
CA LEU A 850 -13.26 15.06 5.56
C LEU A 850 -13.70 16.19 4.62
N LEU A 851 -15.01 16.45 4.59
CA LEU A 851 -15.59 17.67 4.03
C LEU A 851 -16.57 18.28 5.02
N ILE A 852 -16.50 19.59 5.23
CA ILE A 852 -17.46 20.37 6.01
C ILE A 852 -18.00 21.50 5.14
N ALA A 853 -19.32 21.62 5.03
CA ALA A 853 -19.97 22.70 4.30
C ALA A 853 -20.86 23.53 5.23
N ASP A 854 -20.69 24.85 5.19
CA ASP A 854 -21.53 25.87 5.84
C ASP A 854 -21.77 25.66 7.36
N ASP A 855 -20.87 24.98 8.07
CA ASP A 855 -21.08 24.53 9.45
C ASP A 855 -22.41 23.74 9.64
N LYS A 856 -22.88 23.06 8.58
CA LYS A 856 -24.15 22.32 8.56
C LYS A 856 -24.01 20.85 8.19
N THR A 857 -23.17 20.57 7.20
CA THR A 857 -23.04 19.21 6.66
C THR A 857 -21.60 18.75 6.75
N VAL A 858 -21.40 17.52 7.20
CA VAL A 858 -20.09 16.86 7.26
C VAL A 858 -20.13 15.57 6.43
N ILE A 859 -19.09 15.31 5.65
CA ILE A 859 -18.80 13.99 5.06
C ILE A 859 -17.50 13.50 5.67
N CYS A 860 -17.49 12.30 6.25
CA CYS A 860 -16.29 11.67 6.80
C CYS A 860 -16.26 10.17 6.46
N GLY A 861 -15.09 9.61 6.20
CA GLY A 861 -14.93 8.18 5.93
C GLY A 861 -13.54 7.85 5.41
N SER A 862 -13.44 6.88 4.50
CA SER A 862 -12.18 6.41 3.93
C SER A 862 -11.84 6.99 2.55
N SER A 863 -12.79 7.68 1.91
CA SER A 863 -12.72 8.01 0.48
C SER A 863 -11.86 9.24 0.16
N ASN A 864 -10.76 8.99 -0.55
CA ASN A 864 -9.88 10.04 -1.04
C ASN A 864 -10.51 10.82 -2.22
N LEU A 865 -10.07 12.05 -2.49
CA LEU A 865 -10.44 12.75 -3.72
C LEU A 865 -9.53 12.32 -4.86
N ASN A 866 -9.82 11.15 -5.44
CA ASN A 866 -9.21 10.61 -6.65
C ASN A 866 -10.21 9.64 -7.32
N ASP A 867 -9.95 9.22 -8.56
CA ASP A 867 -10.87 8.27 -9.20
C ASP A 867 -10.91 6.91 -8.50
N ARG A 868 -9.81 6.52 -7.83
CA ARG A 868 -9.68 5.26 -7.08
C ARG A 868 -10.78 5.10 -6.03
N SER A 869 -11.05 6.16 -5.27
CA SER A 869 -12.09 6.16 -4.23
C SER A 869 -13.45 6.62 -4.75
N GLN A 870 -13.52 7.45 -5.81
CA GLN A 870 -14.76 8.14 -6.18
C GLN A 870 -15.59 7.44 -7.28
N LEU A 871 -15.00 6.55 -8.09
CA LEU A 871 -15.72 5.93 -9.22
C LEU A 871 -16.58 4.71 -8.83
N GLY A 872 -16.42 4.16 -7.63
CA GLY A 872 -17.10 2.94 -7.19
C GLY A 872 -16.50 1.65 -7.76
N SER A 873 -16.01 1.68 -9.02
CA SER A 873 -15.53 0.52 -9.77
C SER A 873 -14.04 0.20 -9.52
N ARG A 874 -13.44 0.85 -8.53
CA ARG A 874 -12.02 0.73 -8.17
C ARG A 874 -11.94 0.32 -6.71
N ASP A 875 -11.33 1.08 -5.80
CA ASP A 875 -11.32 0.72 -4.39
C ASP A 875 -12.73 0.74 -3.80
N SER A 876 -12.99 -0.17 -2.87
CA SER A 876 -14.18 -0.04 -2.04
C SER A 876 -13.91 0.94 -0.91
N GLU A 877 -14.93 1.74 -0.61
CA GLU A 877 -14.87 2.81 0.38
C GLU A 877 -16.22 2.93 1.08
N LEU A 878 -16.19 3.42 2.33
CA LEU A 878 -17.38 3.73 3.11
C LEU A 878 -17.26 5.14 3.69
N SER A 879 -18.33 5.91 3.67
CA SER A 879 -18.37 7.25 4.28
C SER A 879 -19.77 7.55 4.83
N ILE A 880 -19.85 8.51 5.73
CA ILE A 880 -21.09 8.97 6.35
C ILE A 880 -21.29 10.45 6.08
N VAL A 881 -22.48 10.81 5.59
CA VAL A 881 -22.93 12.20 5.41
C VAL A 881 -23.79 12.55 6.61
N MET A 882 -23.53 13.68 7.26
CA MET A 882 -24.12 14.03 8.56
C MET A 882 -24.64 15.46 8.54
N THR A 883 -25.83 15.68 9.11
CA THR A 883 -26.41 17.00 9.37
C THR A 883 -27.07 16.97 10.74
N ASP A 884 -26.62 17.83 11.64
CA ASP A 884 -27.10 17.85 13.02
C ASP A 884 -28.27 18.81 13.18
N THR A 885 -29.34 18.34 13.79
CA THR A 885 -30.54 19.15 14.10
C THR A 885 -30.36 19.99 15.36
N ARG A 886 -29.34 19.71 16.19
CA ARG A 886 -28.98 20.55 17.34
C ARG A 886 -28.42 21.89 16.83
N PRO A 887 -29.07 23.03 17.13
CA PRO A 887 -28.58 24.32 16.70
C PRO A 887 -27.38 24.76 17.54
N LEU A 888 -26.45 25.49 16.90
CA LEU A 888 -25.42 26.27 17.55
C LEU A 888 -25.48 27.70 17.01
N GLU A 889 -25.74 28.66 17.89
CA GLU A 889 -25.70 30.08 17.53
C GLU A 889 -24.27 30.48 17.16
N SER A 890 -24.12 31.09 15.99
CA SER A 890 -22.83 31.46 15.40
C SER A 890 -22.99 32.74 14.58
N THR A 891 -21.91 33.12 13.91
CA THR A 891 -21.91 34.16 12.88
C THR A 891 -21.32 33.63 11.59
N MET A 892 -21.76 34.18 10.46
CA MET A 892 -21.27 33.85 9.13
C MET A 892 -21.18 35.14 8.31
N ASP A 893 -19.96 35.54 7.95
CA ASP A 893 -19.66 36.83 7.33
C ASP A 893 -20.22 38.02 8.14
N GLY A 894 -20.05 37.96 9.46
CA GLY A 894 -20.50 38.97 10.42
C GLY A 894 -22.01 39.01 10.67
N GLN A 895 -22.80 38.16 10.00
CA GLN A 895 -24.25 38.05 10.21
C GLN A 895 -24.58 36.93 11.18
N ALA A 896 -25.68 37.07 11.93
CA ALA A 896 -26.18 35.99 12.79
C ALA A 896 -26.50 34.75 11.95
N TYR A 897 -26.02 33.59 12.40
CA TYR A 897 -26.15 32.33 11.66
C TYR A 897 -26.36 31.16 12.62
N THR A 898 -27.41 30.37 12.40
CA THR A 898 -27.62 29.13 13.14
C THR A 898 -26.90 28.00 12.41
N ALA A 899 -25.78 27.57 12.98
CA ALA A 899 -25.02 26.43 12.55
C ALA A 899 -25.59 25.12 13.13
N SER A 900 -25.15 23.99 12.58
CA SER A 900 -25.36 22.68 13.20
C SER A 900 -24.25 22.41 14.22
N TYR A 901 -24.59 21.88 15.39
CA TYR A 901 -23.63 21.70 16.48
C TYR A 901 -22.48 20.76 16.08
N HIS A 902 -22.78 19.58 15.51
CA HIS A 902 -21.75 18.62 15.08
C HIS A 902 -20.73 19.23 14.10
N ALA A 903 -21.18 19.85 13.00
CA ALA A 903 -20.28 20.39 11.99
C ALA A 903 -19.47 21.59 12.50
N ALA A 904 -20.14 22.53 13.19
CA ALA A 904 -19.47 23.71 13.74
C ALA A 904 -18.46 23.34 14.81
N SER A 905 -18.79 22.38 15.70
CA SER A 905 -17.87 21.99 16.78
C SER A 905 -16.61 21.29 16.26
N LEU A 906 -16.76 20.40 15.29
CA LEU A 906 -15.62 19.76 14.61
C LEU A 906 -14.74 20.79 13.92
N ARG A 907 -15.34 21.68 13.11
CA ARG A 907 -14.60 22.70 12.36
C ARG A 907 -13.88 23.69 13.29
N ARG A 908 -14.52 24.11 14.39
CA ARG A 908 -13.88 24.97 15.41
C ARG A 908 -12.72 24.25 16.11
N HIS A 909 -12.82 22.95 16.37
CA HIS A 909 -11.73 22.18 16.94
C HIS A 909 -10.52 22.13 16.00
N LEU A 910 -10.71 21.66 14.76
CA LEU A 910 -9.67 21.57 13.72
C LEU A 910 -9.00 22.93 13.48
N TRP A 911 -9.79 24.01 13.38
CA TRP A 911 -9.20 25.33 13.13
C TRP A 911 -8.37 25.83 14.31
N ARG A 912 -8.75 25.51 15.54
CA ARG A 912 -7.96 25.89 16.70
C ARG A 912 -6.69 25.05 16.82
N GLU A 913 -6.75 23.77 16.50
CA GLU A 913 -5.56 22.91 16.38
C GLU A 913 -4.57 23.48 15.36
N HIS A 914 -5.01 23.69 14.11
CA HIS A 914 -4.15 24.18 13.02
C HIS A 914 -3.57 25.57 13.28
N LEU A 915 -4.22 26.38 14.13
CA LEU A 915 -3.76 27.71 14.56
C LEU A 915 -2.96 27.71 15.87
N GLY A 916 -2.83 26.58 16.57
CA GLY A 916 -2.17 26.52 17.89
C GLY A 916 -2.97 27.22 19.00
N LEU A 917 -4.30 27.19 18.91
CA LEU A 917 -5.26 27.80 19.85
C LEU A 917 -5.93 26.78 20.78
N ILE A 918 -5.44 25.55 20.82
CA ILE A 918 -5.79 24.53 21.82
C ILE A 918 -4.53 24.09 22.57
N ASN A 919 -4.71 23.70 23.83
CA ASN A 919 -3.61 23.21 24.67
C ASN A 919 -3.20 21.81 24.21
N ALA A 920 -1.91 21.47 24.35
CA ALA A 920 -1.40 20.13 24.05
C ALA A 920 -2.09 19.02 24.88
N GLN A 921 -2.22 17.83 24.29
CA GLN A 921 -2.84 16.67 24.93
C GLN A 921 -1.84 15.90 25.80
N GLN A 922 -2.34 15.43 26.95
CA GLN A 922 -1.68 14.40 27.74
C GLN A 922 -1.97 13.01 27.17
N LEU A 923 -1.02 12.08 27.31
CA LEU A 923 -1.16 10.71 26.78
C LEU A 923 -2.32 9.95 27.44
N ASP A 924 -2.49 10.07 28.77
CA ASP A 924 -3.60 9.44 29.50
C ASP A 924 -4.92 10.17 29.24
N ALA A 925 -5.89 9.45 28.66
CA ALA A 925 -7.21 9.95 28.31
C ALA A 925 -8.34 9.51 29.24
N SER A 926 -8.02 8.92 30.39
CA SER A 926 -9.02 8.35 31.29
C SER A 926 -10.11 9.35 31.71
N ASN A 927 -9.75 10.62 31.85
CA ASN A 927 -10.66 11.70 32.24
C ASN A 927 -11.03 12.64 31.08
N ASP A 928 -10.58 12.36 29.87
CA ASP A 928 -10.88 13.17 28.70
C ASP A 928 -12.20 12.70 28.07
N LEU A 929 -13.21 13.57 28.08
CA LEU A 929 -14.50 13.26 27.49
C LEU A 929 -14.39 13.03 25.98
N ASN A 930 -13.48 13.70 25.27
CA ASN A 930 -13.34 13.56 23.82
C ASN A 930 -12.86 12.16 23.42
N ALA A 931 -12.00 11.54 24.24
CA ALA A 931 -11.48 10.20 24.04
C ALA A 931 -12.46 9.05 24.38
N GLN A 932 -13.65 9.34 24.94
CA GLN A 932 -14.64 8.32 25.26
C GLN A 932 -15.53 7.96 24.05
N PRO A 933 -16.10 6.74 23.95
CA PRO A 933 -17.14 6.45 22.98
C PRO A 933 -18.45 7.20 23.31
N PRO A 934 -19.34 7.44 22.32
CA PRO A 934 -20.63 8.09 22.54
C PRO A 934 -21.57 7.31 23.47
N THR A 935 -21.31 6.01 23.70
CA THR A 935 -22.00 5.20 24.73
C THR A 935 -21.65 5.62 26.16
N VAL A 936 -20.53 6.31 26.35
CA VAL A 936 -20.06 6.83 27.64
C VAL A 936 -20.26 8.35 27.72
N ALA A 937 -19.71 9.12 26.77
CA ALA A 937 -19.83 10.58 26.75
C ALA A 937 -19.69 11.19 25.34
N MET A 938 -20.37 12.31 25.09
CA MET A 938 -20.18 13.13 23.89
C MET A 938 -18.91 13.97 23.98
N ASN A 939 -18.52 14.65 22.89
CA ASN A 939 -17.41 15.62 22.91
C ASN A 939 -17.68 16.71 23.97
N THR A 940 -16.59 17.26 24.52
CA THR A 940 -16.64 18.37 25.46
C THR A 940 -17.41 19.56 24.85
N GLU A 941 -18.27 20.20 25.65
CA GLU A 941 -18.88 21.46 25.24
C GLU A 941 -17.86 22.59 25.44
N TYR A 942 -17.44 23.20 24.33
CA TYR A 942 -16.44 24.25 24.36
C TYR A 942 -17.07 25.64 24.50
N SER A 943 -16.37 26.52 25.20
CA SER A 943 -16.63 27.96 25.29
C SER A 943 -15.31 28.69 25.53
N GLY A 944 -15.31 30.03 25.44
CA GLY A 944 -14.12 30.84 25.69
C GLY A 944 -13.65 31.61 24.45
N GLU A 945 -12.68 32.49 24.65
CA GLU A 945 -12.24 33.46 23.65
C GLU A 945 -11.74 32.79 22.37
N GLU A 946 -10.93 31.74 22.47
CA GLU A 946 -10.38 31.04 21.30
C GLU A 946 -11.46 30.28 20.53
N TRP A 947 -12.46 29.74 21.22
CA TRP A 947 -13.62 29.06 20.62
C TRP A 947 -14.54 30.03 19.88
N ASP A 948 -14.80 31.18 20.50
CA ASP A 948 -15.65 32.23 19.94
C ASP A 948 -14.92 32.99 18.82
N PHE A 949 -13.60 33.14 18.90
CA PHE A 949 -12.79 33.78 17.88
C PHE A 949 -12.95 33.09 16.54
N VAL A 950 -12.82 31.75 16.50
CA VAL A 950 -12.99 30.97 15.27
C VAL A 950 -14.45 30.74 14.89
N ALA A 951 -15.44 31.31 15.58
CA ALA A 951 -16.85 31.00 15.34
C ALA A 951 -17.29 31.25 13.89
N ASP A 952 -16.82 32.34 13.27
CA ASP A 952 -17.15 32.74 11.91
C ASP A 952 -16.03 32.36 10.91
N PRO A 953 -16.24 31.34 10.06
CA PRO A 953 -15.22 30.91 9.10
C PRO A 953 -15.01 31.91 7.95
N LEU A 954 -15.91 32.89 7.78
CA LEU A 954 -15.81 33.95 6.79
C LEU A 954 -15.32 35.28 7.39
N SER A 955 -15.11 35.38 8.70
CA SER A 955 -14.57 36.58 9.34
C SER A 955 -13.23 37.00 8.76
N ASP A 956 -13.06 38.30 8.52
CA ASP A 956 -11.78 38.86 8.05
C ASP A 956 -10.71 38.78 9.13
N ALA A 957 -11.07 38.84 10.41
CA ALA A 957 -10.13 38.71 11.53
C ALA A 957 -9.59 37.29 11.62
N VAL A 958 -10.47 36.28 11.56
CA VAL A 958 -10.09 34.86 11.58
C VAL A 958 -9.24 34.53 10.35
N TRP A 959 -9.69 34.96 9.17
CA TRP A 959 -8.95 34.74 7.93
C TRP A 959 -7.60 35.46 7.90
N GLY A 960 -7.53 36.66 8.46
CA GLY A 960 -6.30 37.41 8.64
C GLY A 960 -5.31 36.66 9.51
N LEU A 961 -5.75 36.07 10.63
CA LEU A 961 -4.88 35.22 11.46
C LEU A 961 -4.47 33.95 10.72
N TRP A 962 -5.41 33.23 10.09
CA TRP A 962 -5.17 32.01 9.33
C TRP A 962 -4.08 32.18 8.28
N THR A 963 -4.25 33.17 7.41
CA THR A 963 -3.30 33.43 6.31
C THR A 963 -1.99 34.04 6.81
N LYS A 964 -2.01 34.87 7.86
CA LYS A 964 -0.79 35.37 8.50
C LYS A 964 0.03 34.21 9.07
N GLN A 965 -0.59 33.30 9.80
CA GLN A 965 0.10 32.19 10.42
C GLN A 965 0.67 31.23 9.36
N ALA A 966 -0.11 30.89 8.32
CA ALA A 966 0.39 30.12 7.18
C ALA A 966 1.62 30.78 6.54
N THR A 967 1.59 32.11 6.37
CA THR A 967 2.72 32.88 5.79
C THR A 967 3.95 32.87 6.69
N VAL A 968 3.77 33.10 8.00
CA VAL A 968 4.86 33.09 8.98
C VAL A 968 5.49 31.71 9.05
N ASN A 969 4.69 30.66 9.27
CA ASN A 969 5.16 29.28 9.36
C ASN A 969 5.92 28.88 8.09
N THR A 970 5.34 29.11 6.91
CA THR A 970 6.00 28.79 5.62
C THR A 970 7.37 29.49 5.51
N SER A 971 7.45 30.75 5.91
CA SER A 971 8.70 31.53 5.83
C SER A 971 9.75 31.03 6.80
N VAL A 972 9.37 30.69 8.04
CA VAL A 972 10.29 30.14 9.04
C VAL A 972 10.80 28.76 8.62
N TYR A 973 9.92 27.86 8.16
CA TYR A 973 10.32 26.54 7.69
C TYR A 973 11.26 26.60 6.47
N ARG A 974 10.99 27.50 5.51
CA ARG A 974 11.89 27.78 4.40
C ARG A 974 13.25 28.30 4.89
N TYR A 975 13.22 29.28 5.81
CA TYR A 975 14.43 29.95 6.28
C TYR A 975 15.33 29.03 7.11
N LEU A 976 14.78 28.27 8.06
CA LEU A 976 15.56 27.45 8.98
C LEU A 976 15.95 26.10 8.36
N PHE A 977 15.02 25.44 7.67
CA PHE A 977 15.16 24.04 7.27
C PHE A 977 15.28 23.85 5.76
N ARG A 978 15.01 24.89 4.96
CA ARG A 978 14.75 24.73 3.52
C ARG A 978 13.75 23.59 3.27
N ALA A 979 12.63 23.67 3.98
CA ALA A 979 11.60 22.65 3.89
C ALA A 979 11.01 22.59 2.47
N ASP A 980 11.06 21.41 1.86
CA ASP A 980 10.41 21.13 0.58
C ASP A 980 9.02 20.52 0.80
N PRO A 981 8.09 20.68 -0.15
CA PRO A 981 8.14 21.47 -1.39
C PRO A 981 7.99 22.98 -1.14
N ASP A 982 8.39 23.82 -2.11
CA ASP A 982 8.36 25.28 -1.98
C ASP A 982 8.14 26.02 -3.32
N ASN A 983 7.52 27.21 -3.30
CA ASN A 983 7.27 28.03 -4.51
C ASN A 983 8.53 28.62 -5.15
N ASP A 984 9.64 28.71 -4.41
CA ASP A 984 10.93 29.14 -4.94
C ASP A 984 11.59 28.05 -5.80
N ILE A 985 11.08 26.81 -5.76
CA ILE A 985 11.59 25.67 -6.52
C ILE A 985 10.72 25.48 -7.77
N LYS A 986 11.13 26.01 -8.91
CA LYS A 986 10.34 25.94 -10.16
C LYS A 986 10.86 24.91 -11.15
N THR A 987 12.14 24.55 -11.01
CA THR A 987 12.85 23.59 -11.86
C THR A 987 13.56 22.53 -11.03
N TRP A 988 13.99 21.44 -11.67
CA TRP A 988 14.84 20.45 -11.00
C TRP A 988 16.20 21.03 -10.59
N ALA A 989 16.70 22.03 -11.32
CA ALA A 989 17.92 22.73 -10.94
C ALA A 989 17.72 23.56 -9.67
N ASP A 990 16.55 24.18 -9.50
CA ASP A 990 16.21 24.87 -8.25
C ASP A 990 16.12 23.87 -7.09
N TYR A 991 15.51 22.70 -7.33
CA TYR A 991 15.41 21.64 -6.32
C TYR A 991 16.80 21.19 -5.87
N ASP A 992 17.68 20.84 -6.82
CA ASP A 992 19.05 20.39 -6.53
C ASP A 992 19.87 21.47 -5.77
N ASN A 993 19.58 22.77 -5.96
CA ASN A 993 20.23 23.88 -5.24
C ASN A 993 19.58 24.18 -3.87
N PHE A 994 18.31 23.87 -3.71
CA PHE A 994 17.53 24.10 -2.51
C PHE A 994 17.73 22.97 -1.49
N SER A 995 17.73 21.72 -1.95
CA SER A 995 17.89 20.52 -1.13
C SER A 995 19.08 20.62 -0.18
N PRO A 996 18.97 20.04 1.04
CA PRO A 996 20.07 20.01 1.98
C PRO A 996 21.35 19.45 1.33
N ARG A 997 22.51 20.04 1.66
CA ARG A 997 23.80 19.49 1.22
C ARG A 997 23.94 18.07 1.74
N SER A 998 24.72 17.22 1.07
CA SER A 998 24.92 15.81 1.48
C SER A 998 25.45 15.61 2.92
N SER A 999 25.96 16.67 3.56
CA SER A 999 26.39 16.68 4.96
C SER A 999 25.27 16.94 5.97
N THR A 1000 24.10 17.40 5.53
CA THR A 1000 22.95 17.77 6.37
C THR A 1000 21.85 16.74 6.16
N ARG A 1001 21.34 16.16 7.24
CA ARG A 1001 20.24 15.21 7.17
C ARG A 1001 18.93 15.90 6.77
N GLN A 1002 18.06 15.16 6.10
CA GLN A 1002 16.72 15.64 5.78
C GLN A 1002 15.97 16.02 7.06
N GLY A 1003 15.15 17.07 6.98
CA GLY A 1003 14.39 17.60 8.11
C GLY A 1003 15.20 18.44 9.11
N HIS A 1004 16.54 18.41 9.09
CA HIS A 1004 17.37 19.16 10.03
C HIS A 1004 17.65 20.60 9.53
N LEU A 1005 18.15 21.45 10.43
CA LEU A 1005 18.58 22.81 10.08
C LEU A 1005 19.55 22.80 8.90
N HIS A 1006 19.28 23.66 7.92
CA HIS A 1006 20.08 23.69 6.70
C HIS A 1006 21.44 24.40 6.88
N ASP A 1007 21.52 25.36 7.80
CA ASP A 1007 22.74 26.11 8.15
C ASP A 1007 23.17 25.83 9.60
N PRO A 1008 24.14 24.95 9.83
CA PRO A 1008 24.60 24.62 11.19
C PRO A 1008 25.34 25.78 11.88
N TYR A 1009 25.75 26.82 11.14
CA TYR A 1009 26.48 27.96 11.69
C TYR A 1009 25.58 29.08 12.21
N MET A 1010 24.26 29.00 11.99
CA MET A 1010 23.31 29.96 12.56
C MET A 1010 23.33 29.89 14.09
N PRO A 1011 23.44 30.99 14.85
CA PRO A 1011 23.46 30.95 16.32
C PRO A 1011 22.20 30.33 16.91
N ALA A 1012 22.31 29.51 17.96
CA ALA A 1012 21.18 28.78 18.54
C ALA A 1012 20.08 29.73 19.02
N LYS A 1013 20.47 30.85 19.63
CA LYS A 1013 19.55 31.90 20.03
C LYS A 1013 18.69 32.41 18.87
N GLN A 1014 19.30 32.63 17.70
CA GLN A 1014 18.57 33.09 16.52
C GLN A 1014 17.60 32.01 16.01
N VAL A 1015 18.01 30.74 16.01
CA VAL A 1015 17.15 29.64 15.61
C VAL A 1015 15.91 29.55 16.51
N ARG A 1016 16.09 29.62 17.83
CA ARG A 1016 15.00 29.61 18.81
C ARG A 1016 14.03 30.79 18.62
N GLU A 1017 14.57 32.01 18.46
CA GLU A 1017 13.76 33.22 18.21
C GLU A 1017 12.95 33.14 16.90
N GLU A 1018 13.43 32.41 15.88
CA GLU A 1018 12.66 32.15 14.66
C GLU A 1018 11.57 31.09 14.88
N LEU A 1019 11.87 30.02 15.63
CA LEU A 1019 10.89 28.98 15.95
C LEU A 1019 9.75 29.51 16.84
N ASP A 1020 10.01 30.46 17.75
CA ASP A 1020 8.97 31.11 18.58
C ASP A 1020 7.85 31.78 17.78
N LYS A 1021 8.09 32.07 16.50
CA LYS A 1021 7.11 32.68 15.60
C LYS A 1021 6.11 31.65 15.06
N ILE A 1022 6.46 30.36 15.10
CA ILE A 1022 5.59 29.28 14.66
C ILE A 1022 4.51 29.07 15.72
N ARG A 1023 3.26 29.06 15.27
CA ARG A 1023 2.08 28.65 16.04
C ARG A 1023 1.21 27.78 15.16
N GLY A 1024 0.67 26.71 15.74
CA GLY A 1024 -0.03 25.66 15.01
C GLY A 1024 0.80 25.05 13.88
N HIS A 1025 0.11 24.42 12.94
CA HIS A 1025 0.75 23.57 11.93
C HIS A 1025 0.56 24.09 10.50
N LEU A 1026 -0.26 25.13 10.32
CA LEU A 1026 -0.67 25.58 8.99
C LEU A 1026 0.49 26.18 8.18
N VAL A 1027 0.65 25.74 6.93
CA VAL A 1027 1.55 26.34 5.92
C VAL A 1027 0.83 26.47 4.57
N TRP A 1028 1.30 27.36 3.70
CA TRP A 1028 0.76 27.47 2.35
C TRP A 1028 1.15 26.27 1.49
N MET A 1029 0.20 25.75 0.70
CA MET A 1029 0.55 24.78 -0.32
C MET A 1029 1.33 25.47 -1.46
N PRO A 1030 2.51 24.95 -1.87
CA PRO A 1030 3.32 25.56 -2.90
C PRO A 1030 2.81 25.23 -4.31
N LEU A 1031 1.81 25.98 -4.77
CA LEU A 1031 1.16 25.79 -6.08
C LEU A 1031 2.10 25.94 -7.30
N ASP A 1032 3.26 26.58 -7.13
CA ASP A 1032 4.26 26.80 -8.19
C ASP A 1032 5.44 25.80 -8.13
N PHE A 1033 5.45 24.86 -7.18
CA PHE A 1033 6.52 23.88 -7.03
C PHE A 1033 6.72 23.05 -8.31
N LEU A 1034 7.92 23.08 -8.90
CA LEU A 1034 8.30 22.46 -10.18
C LEU A 1034 7.31 22.75 -11.33
N CYS A 1035 6.70 23.94 -11.36
CA CYS A 1035 5.72 24.30 -12.39
C CYS A 1035 6.31 24.44 -13.81
N GLN A 1036 7.63 24.50 -13.94
CA GLN A 1036 8.34 24.57 -15.22
C GLN A 1036 8.90 23.21 -15.67
N GLU A 1037 8.59 22.14 -14.93
CA GLU A 1037 9.06 20.78 -15.22
C GLU A 1037 7.89 19.85 -15.50
N GLU A 1038 8.15 18.83 -16.30
CA GLU A 1038 7.26 17.67 -16.39
C GLU A 1038 7.61 16.71 -15.26
N MET A 1039 6.85 16.78 -14.15
CA MET A 1039 7.10 15.96 -12.95
C MET A 1039 7.06 14.46 -13.25
N ALA A 1040 6.24 14.03 -14.21
CA ALA A 1040 6.07 12.63 -14.60
C ALA A 1040 6.31 12.44 -16.11
N THR A 1041 7.51 11.99 -16.48
CA THR A 1041 7.78 11.51 -17.85
C THR A 1041 7.25 10.10 -18.04
N LYS A 1042 6.46 9.86 -19.11
CA LYS A 1042 5.94 8.54 -19.47
C LYS A 1042 7.08 7.53 -19.65
N GLY A 1043 7.03 6.42 -18.92
CA GLY A 1043 8.09 5.41 -18.83
C GLY A 1043 7.56 4.01 -18.50
N LEU A 1044 8.42 3.07 -18.10
CA LEU A 1044 8.00 1.70 -17.76
C LEU A 1044 7.03 1.63 -16.56
N GLN A 1045 7.21 2.51 -15.56
CA GLN A 1045 6.37 2.54 -14.35
C GLN A 1045 5.06 3.34 -14.55
N VAL A 1046 5.08 4.45 -15.29
CA VAL A 1046 3.89 5.25 -15.64
C VAL A 1046 3.67 5.14 -17.15
N ASN A 1047 2.74 4.26 -17.53
CA ASN A 1047 2.37 3.96 -18.91
C ASN A 1047 0.85 3.93 -19.06
N SER A 1048 0.34 3.74 -20.28
CA SER A 1048 -1.10 3.76 -20.58
C SER A 1048 -1.96 2.74 -19.82
N VAL A 1049 -1.34 1.74 -19.18
CA VAL A 1049 -2.01 0.73 -18.34
C VAL A 1049 -2.00 1.16 -16.86
N THR A 1050 -0.87 1.68 -16.36
CA THR A 1050 -0.69 2.07 -14.95
C THR A 1050 -1.15 3.51 -14.65
N GLU A 1051 -1.45 4.32 -15.67
CA GLU A 1051 -1.90 5.70 -15.52
C GLU A 1051 -3.15 5.83 -14.62
N ASN A 1052 -4.09 4.87 -14.73
CA ASN A 1052 -5.30 4.83 -13.90
C ASN A 1052 -5.04 4.46 -12.43
N VAL A 1053 -3.83 4.01 -12.06
CA VAL A 1053 -3.47 3.73 -10.67
C VAL A 1053 -3.18 5.04 -9.92
N TYR A 1054 -2.67 6.04 -10.64
CA TYR A 1054 -2.24 7.33 -10.07
C TYR A 1054 -3.26 8.47 -10.28
N ALA A 1055 -4.30 8.23 -11.08
CA ALA A 1055 -5.35 9.18 -11.45
C ALA A 1055 -6.65 9.00 -10.64
#